data_AF-A0A1F2SGJ6-F1
#
_entry.id   AF-A0A1F2SGJ6-F1
#
_cell.length_a   1.000
_cell.length_b   1.000
_cell.length_c   1.000
_cell.angle_alpha   90.00
_cell.angle_beta   90.00
_cell.angle_gamma   90.00
#
_symmetry.space_group_name_H-M   'P 1'
#
loop_
_entity.id
_entity.type
_entity.pdbx_description
1 polymer ?
#
loop_
_entity_poly.entity_id
_entity_poly.type
_entity_poly.pdbx_seq_one_letter_code
_entity_poly.pdbx_strand_id
1 'polypeptide(L)'
;MVLLASLGGTLEYFDFMLFGIFARQIGEAVFPSGDPLVSLMLAFTTFAVGYLARPIGGLVLGSLGDRFGRRGVFLASIFIASTATLGIGLVPSYAAWGIAASIIVVALRIIQGFCLGGELPGAVTYVVESAPRLAPLVCSVVYACVTMGVAVATGIALVVGQVLTPAEAVRYGWRIAFIAGGVMGLAGYWLRRSFEESAEFEELKRIKAVSTQPFRELLGTHPRQIAAALAAQCLTAGFNGLFFAHLPAYLTGVLGYDQQTAVVAQTYGVVLHAALILAVGWLALHVAPHLLLRAGAVMLAAGAYPAYAALSGRSVDLMLLMTAAAAAGAFANATFAFVTANLFATRVRFSGIAIAQNTTQSIFGGTTPLVATALIASLGTAAPAAYLVVCATVGFLGSLAVPRFSSQIGRVERSTDMSASRLAKVWIAAPVAAWVALQGSAVFTQETPPVNSGANPYRVIRNWGEGPLGRPFGGTNGVAVDRDGRSVWSADRCSGPITPGCLGTKADPINKFDESGKRIASFGGGMFVWPHGLHVDRDGNVWVADSRTPSAEELKKFPGEKNKGSVVVKFSPEGKVLMTLGTPGVAGNPPQALTDPTYALTDPSNGDVYVAESHTDVESPNLVARISVFDRNGKFLRTIGRTGTGPGEFRTPHMLAWDSQGRLVVADRHNHRIQILTKDGKYLGEHREFSRVSGLTIDRNDLIYAADSESDGKRHPGWRRGIRAGSVKDGKVTIVIPPHQTEGPDGAAGEGIAIDAAGNIFAAEATVRGLTKFVRN
;
A
#
# COMPACT_ATOMS: atom_id res chain seq x y z
N MET A 1 29.71 10.39 18.58
CA MET A 1 29.10 11.73 18.66
C MET A 1 28.23 12.06 17.44
N VAL A 2 28.74 12.00 16.20
CA VAL A 2 27.96 12.34 14.99
C VAL A 2 26.63 11.57 14.90
N LEU A 3 26.63 10.24 15.04
CA LEU A 3 25.39 9.44 15.04
C LEU A 3 24.38 9.87 16.12
N LEU A 4 24.86 10.26 17.30
CA LEU A 4 24.02 10.76 18.39
C LEU A 4 23.43 12.15 18.07
N ALA A 5 24.19 12.99 17.35
CA ALA A 5 23.69 14.28 16.86
C ALA A 5 22.62 14.08 15.80
N SER A 6 22.70 13.02 14.98
CA SER A 6 21.72 12.72 13.94
C SER A 6 20.35 12.23 14.45
N LEU A 7 20.26 11.70 15.68
CA LEU A 7 19.03 11.09 16.22
C LEU A 7 17.79 12.00 16.20
N GLY A 8 17.95 13.28 16.54
CA GLY A 8 16.84 14.24 16.52
C GLY A 8 16.36 14.57 15.10
N GLY A 9 17.27 14.58 14.12
CA GLY A 9 16.90 14.69 12.71
C GLY A 9 16.18 13.45 12.19
N THR A 10 16.57 12.25 12.64
CA THR A 10 15.84 11.01 12.37
C THR A 10 14.43 11.07 12.97
N LEU A 11 14.31 11.53 14.22
CA LEU A 11 13.03 11.69 14.90
C LEU A 11 12.11 12.68 14.17
N GLU A 12 12.67 13.77 13.64
CA GLU A 12 11.93 14.75 12.87
C GLU A 12 11.19 14.13 11.68
N TYR A 13 11.92 13.41 10.82
CA TYR A 13 11.36 12.81 9.62
C TYR A 13 10.49 11.59 9.93
N PHE A 14 10.79 10.91 11.03
CA PHE A 14 9.95 9.86 11.58
C PHE A 14 8.57 10.40 11.98
N ASP A 15 8.52 11.44 12.82
CA ASP A 15 7.26 12.03 13.31
C ASP A 15 6.46 12.71 12.19
N PHE A 16 7.18 13.25 11.20
CA PHE A 16 6.62 13.78 9.96
C PHE A 16 5.86 12.70 9.20
N MET A 17 6.52 11.58 8.91
CA MET A 17 5.91 10.50 8.13
C MET A 17 4.79 9.81 8.90
N LEU A 18 4.95 9.59 10.20
CA LEU A 18 3.89 8.99 11.02
C LEU A 18 2.59 9.79 10.98
N PHE A 19 2.67 11.12 11.08
CA PHE A 19 1.46 11.94 11.04
C PHE A 19 0.76 11.85 9.69
N GLY A 20 1.52 11.87 8.59
CA GLY A 20 0.97 11.70 7.24
C GLY A 20 0.29 10.34 7.06
N ILE A 21 0.94 9.26 7.51
CA ILE A 21 0.42 7.89 7.43
C ILE A 21 -0.88 7.73 8.23
N PHE A 22 -0.94 8.30 9.43
CA PHE A 22 -2.09 8.20 10.32
C PHE A 22 -3.08 9.38 10.22
N ALA A 23 -2.97 10.22 9.18
CA ALA A 23 -3.74 11.47 9.08
C ALA A 23 -5.26 11.23 9.11
N ARG A 24 -5.74 10.15 8.47
CA ARG A 24 -7.16 9.76 8.48
C ARG A 24 -7.64 9.43 9.89
N GLN A 25 -6.91 8.57 10.59
CA GLN A 25 -7.25 8.11 11.95
C GLN A 25 -7.19 9.27 12.95
N ILE A 26 -6.21 10.18 12.80
CA ILE A 26 -6.12 11.40 13.62
C ILE A 26 -7.29 12.32 13.32
N GLY A 27 -7.64 12.51 12.05
CA GLY A 27 -8.81 13.31 11.63
C GLY A 27 -10.09 12.83 12.31
N GLU A 28 -10.39 11.54 12.22
CA GLU A 28 -11.57 10.92 12.84
C GLU A 28 -11.56 11.04 14.38
N ALA A 29 -10.39 10.86 15.01
CA ALA A 29 -10.29 10.84 16.47
C ALA A 29 -10.25 12.23 17.12
N VAL A 30 -9.68 13.24 16.45
CA VAL A 30 -9.33 14.55 17.02
C VAL A 30 -10.12 15.70 16.37
N PHE A 31 -10.59 15.54 15.14
CA PHE A 31 -11.27 16.60 14.37
C PHE A 31 -12.60 16.13 13.75
N PRO A 32 -13.54 15.55 14.51
CA PRO A 32 -14.78 15.02 13.94
C PRO A 32 -15.66 16.13 13.36
N SER A 33 -16.09 15.96 12.12
CA SER A 33 -16.91 16.95 11.38
C SER A 33 -18.16 16.37 10.72
N GLY A 34 -18.45 15.08 10.89
CA GLY A 34 -19.54 14.37 10.19
C GLY A 34 -19.24 14.05 8.72
N ASP A 35 -18.35 14.81 8.08
CA ASP A 35 -17.76 14.55 6.78
C ASP A 35 -16.30 14.07 6.92
N PRO A 36 -15.96 12.83 6.49
CA PRO A 36 -14.60 12.29 6.54
C PRO A 36 -13.55 13.14 5.80
N LEU A 37 -13.93 13.81 4.71
CA LEU A 37 -13.02 14.65 3.92
C LEU A 37 -12.60 15.88 4.73
N VAL A 38 -13.55 16.53 5.40
CA VAL A 38 -13.29 17.71 6.24
C VAL A 38 -12.40 17.34 7.43
N SER A 39 -12.64 16.19 8.06
CA SER A 39 -11.81 15.69 9.17
C SER A 39 -10.35 15.45 8.72
N LEU A 40 -10.16 14.90 7.52
CA LEU A 40 -8.84 14.68 6.93
C LEU A 40 -8.15 16.01 6.56
N MET A 41 -8.89 16.97 5.99
CA MET A 41 -8.36 18.31 5.69
C MET A 41 -7.90 19.04 6.95
N LEU A 42 -8.63 18.92 8.06
CA LEU A 42 -8.23 19.51 9.35
C LEU A 42 -6.97 18.85 9.93
N ALA A 43 -6.81 17.53 9.78
CA ALA A 43 -5.58 16.84 10.14
C ALA A 43 -4.40 17.34 9.30
N PHE A 44 -4.52 17.40 7.97
CA PHE A 44 -3.45 17.94 7.11
C PHE A 44 -3.18 19.43 7.34
N THR A 45 -4.19 20.22 7.70
CA THR A 45 -4.01 21.63 8.08
C THR A 45 -3.18 21.73 9.36
N THR A 46 -3.49 20.90 10.36
CA THR A 46 -2.73 20.82 11.62
C THR A 46 -1.28 20.43 11.37
N PHE A 47 -1.04 19.52 10.43
CA PHE A 47 0.29 19.17 9.96
C PHE A 47 1.03 20.34 9.31
N ALA A 48 0.37 21.06 8.40
CA ALA A 48 0.92 22.20 7.68
C ALA A 48 1.30 23.35 8.63
N VAL A 49 0.48 23.63 9.66
CA VAL A 49 0.76 24.65 10.67
C VAL A 49 2.07 24.35 11.43
N GLY A 50 2.34 23.08 11.74
CA GLY A 50 3.63 22.67 12.30
C GLY A 50 4.82 23.01 11.39
N TYR A 51 4.67 22.90 10.07
CA TYR A 51 5.71 23.32 9.11
C TYR A 51 5.92 24.82 9.07
N LEU A 52 4.84 25.59 9.17
CA LEU A 52 4.90 27.05 9.19
C LEU A 52 5.55 27.60 10.47
N ALA A 53 5.54 26.83 11.56
CA ALA A 53 6.25 27.17 12.79
C ALA A 53 7.78 27.03 12.66
N ARG A 54 8.29 26.23 11.71
CA ARG A 54 9.73 25.92 11.58
C ARG A 54 10.60 27.14 11.27
N PRO A 55 10.29 28.05 10.32
CA PRO A 55 11.12 29.22 10.08
C PRO A 55 11.21 30.14 11.30
N ILE A 56 10.11 30.29 12.05
CA ILE A 56 10.07 31.08 13.28
C ILE A 56 10.94 30.41 14.35
N GLY A 57 10.78 29.10 14.53
CA GLY A 57 11.60 28.30 15.43
C GLY A 57 13.08 28.34 15.10
N GLY A 58 13.45 28.18 13.83
CA GLY A 58 14.84 28.26 13.38
C GLY A 58 15.46 29.64 13.58
N LEU A 59 14.69 30.71 13.40
CA LEU A 59 15.14 32.08 13.68
C LEU A 59 15.43 32.28 15.17
N VAL A 60 14.50 31.86 16.05
CA VAL A 60 14.65 32.03 17.49
C VAL A 60 15.75 31.11 18.04
N LEU A 61 15.66 29.81 17.77
CA LEU A 61 16.60 28.81 18.29
C LEU A 61 18.00 28.97 17.68
N GLY A 62 18.11 29.35 16.41
CA GLY A 62 19.40 29.66 15.78
C GLY A 62 20.07 30.87 16.44
N SER A 63 19.31 31.95 16.69
CA SER A 63 19.82 33.14 17.39
C SER A 63 20.23 32.83 18.83
N LEU A 64 19.43 32.03 19.56
CA LEU A 64 19.79 31.55 20.89
C LEU A 64 21.06 30.68 20.86
N GLY A 65 21.21 29.84 19.83
CA GLY A 65 22.35 28.94 19.70
C GLY A 65 23.65 29.65 19.32
N ASP A 66 23.55 30.73 18.54
CA ASP A 66 24.69 31.61 18.22
C ASP A 66 25.07 32.53 19.38
N ARG A 67 24.13 32.84 20.30
CA ARG A 67 24.37 33.73 21.45
C ARG A 67 24.81 32.99 22.72
N PHE A 68 24.17 31.86 23.03
CA PHE A 68 24.34 31.15 24.31
C PHE A 68 25.03 29.79 24.17
N GLY A 69 25.03 29.21 22.97
CA GLY A 69 25.71 27.95 22.67
C GLY A 69 24.86 26.89 22.00
N ARG A 70 25.53 25.98 21.29
CA ARG A 70 24.89 25.01 20.40
C ARG A 70 24.29 23.90 21.23
N ARG A 71 25.06 23.38 22.20
CA ARG A 71 24.65 22.26 23.05
C ARG A 71 23.33 22.54 23.79
N GLY A 72 23.21 23.69 24.44
CA GLY A 72 22.05 24.01 25.29
C GLY A 72 20.74 24.05 24.51
N VAL A 73 20.75 24.76 23.38
CA VAL A 73 19.59 24.83 22.47
C VAL A 73 19.26 23.45 21.92
N PHE A 74 20.27 22.69 21.50
CA PHE A 74 20.11 21.37 20.89
C PHE A 74 19.58 20.29 21.85
N LEU A 75 19.83 20.43 23.16
CA LEU A 75 19.23 19.58 24.19
C LEU A 75 17.79 19.99 24.51
N ALA A 76 17.52 21.30 24.57
CA ALA A 76 16.18 21.82 24.85
C ALA A 76 15.20 21.48 23.71
N SER A 77 15.62 21.65 22.45
CA SER A 77 14.78 21.39 21.28
C SER A 77 14.35 19.92 21.18
N ILE A 78 15.28 18.96 21.29
CA ILE A 78 14.93 17.54 21.24
C ILE A 78 14.04 17.13 22.41
N PHE A 79 14.28 17.64 23.62
CA PHE A 79 13.46 17.32 24.79
C PHE A 79 12.02 17.81 24.63
N ILE A 80 11.86 19.08 24.24
CA ILE A 80 10.54 19.70 24.05
C ILE A 80 9.81 19.03 22.88
N ALA A 81 10.49 18.80 21.75
CA ALA A 81 9.92 18.11 20.59
C ALA A 81 9.46 16.69 20.96
N SER A 82 10.31 15.89 21.61
CA SER A 82 9.98 14.51 22.00
C SER A 82 8.83 14.45 23.01
N THR A 83 8.77 15.40 23.94
CA THR A 83 7.67 15.52 24.89
C THR A 83 6.37 15.91 24.19
N ALA A 84 6.44 16.78 23.18
CA ALA A 84 5.28 17.12 22.35
C ALA A 84 4.80 15.91 21.52
N THR A 85 5.71 15.14 20.93
CA THR A 85 5.41 13.89 20.22
C THR A 85 4.72 12.88 21.13
N LEU A 86 5.26 12.65 22.32
CA LEU A 86 4.63 11.80 23.35
C LEU A 86 3.25 12.32 23.73
N GLY A 87 3.14 13.65 23.94
CA GLY A 87 1.90 14.33 24.26
C GLY A 87 0.81 14.07 23.22
N ILE A 88 1.13 14.15 21.93
CA ILE A 88 0.18 13.88 20.83
C ILE A 88 -0.41 12.48 20.97
N GLY A 89 0.42 11.45 21.22
CA GLY A 89 -0.06 10.08 21.40
C GLY A 89 -0.95 9.88 22.63
N LEU A 90 -0.80 10.73 23.65
CA LEU A 90 -1.56 10.68 24.90
C LEU A 90 -2.84 11.52 24.89
N VAL A 91 -3.01 12.48 23.97
CA VAL A 91 -4.21 13.34 23.93
C VAL A 91 -5.48 12.50 23.73
N PRO A 92 -6.50 12.54 24.62
CA PRO A 92 -7.75 11.81 24.43
C PRO A 92 -8.49 12.19 23.14
N SER A 93 -9.42 11.36 22.70
CA SER A 93 -10.22 11.68 21.51
C SER A 93 -11.16 12.86 21.75
N TYR A 94 -11.64 13.48 20.68
CA TYR A 94 -12.67 14.51 20.73
C TYR A 94 -13.92 14.03 21.44
N ALA A 95 -14.29 12.75 21.31
CA ALA A 95 -15.42 12.18 22.04
C ALA A 95 -15.26 12.26 23.57
N ALA A 96 -14.02 12.25 24.08
CA ALA A 96 -13.73 12.36 25.51
C ALA A 96 -13.54 13.81 25.98
N TRP A 97 -12.81 14.62 25.22
CA TRP A 97 -12.34 15.96 25.65
C TRP A 97 -12.87 17.12 24.80
N GLY A 98 -13.74 16.85 23.82
CA GLY A 98 -14.29 17.86 22.91
C GLY A 98 -13.21 18.64 22.17
N ILE A 99 -13.48 19.93 21.93
CA ILE A 99 -12.59 20.84 21.20
C ILE A 99 -11.20 21.00 21.85
N ALA A 100 -11.07 20.74 23.15
CA ALA A 100 -9.78 20.80 23.83
C ALA A 100 -8.79 19.78 23.25
N ALA A 101 -9.25 18.60 22.83
CA ALA A 101 -8.40 17.61 22.15
C ALA A 101 -7.79 18.20 20.87
N SER A 102 -8.60 18.84 20.04
CA SER A 102 -8.18 19.49 18.79
C SER A 102 -7.17 20.60 19.05
N ILE A 103 -7.47 21.50 20.00
CA ILE A 103 -6.61 22.63 20.35
C ILE A 103 -5.25 22.14 20.86
N ILE A 104 -5.23 21.14 21.74
CA ILE A 104 -3.98 20.59 22.30
C ILE A 104 -3.14 19.96 21.20
N VAL A 105 -3.73 19.13 20.31
CA VAL A 105 -2.97 18.52 19.21
C VAL A 105 -2.38 19.59 18.29
N VAL A 106 -3.13 20.64 17.96
CA VAL A 106 -2.62 21.77 17.17
C VAL A 106 -1.49 22.51 17.90
N ALA A 107 -1.65 22.80 19.20
CA ALA A 107 -0.62 23.47 20.00
C ALA A 107 0.66 22.65 20.10
N LEU A 108 0.55 21.35 20.39
CA LEU A 108 1.69 20.41 20.42
C LEU A 108 2.39 20.35 19.06
N ARG A 109 1.64 20.40 17.96
CA ARG A 109 2.20 20.43 16.59
C ARG A 109 2.95 21.72 16.28
N ILE A 110 2.46 22.88 16.74
CA ILE A 110 3.17 24.15 16.64
C ILE A 110 4.48 24.10 17.44
N ILE A 111 4.43 23.62 18.69
CA ILE A 111 5.61 23.49 19.56
C ILE A 111 6.64 22.56 18.94
N GLN A 112 6.20 21.40 18.44
CA GLN A 112 7.06 20.43 17.76
C GLN A 112 7.71 21.08 16.52
N GLY A 113 6.91 21.70 15.64
CA GLY A 113 7.39 22.40 14.46
C GLY A 113 8.40 23.50 14.76
N PHE A 114 8.14 24.31 15.79
CA PHE A 114 9.06 25.32 16.27
C PHE A 114 10.40 24.72 16.71
N CYS A 115 10.39 23.64 17.50
CA CYS A 115 11.62 22.98 17.97
C CYS A 115 12.44 22.38 16.81
N LEU A 116 11.76 21.75 15.86
CA LEU A 116 12.39 21.15 14.68
C LEU A 116 13.10 22.20 13.81
N GLY A 117 12.61 23.45 13.82
CA GLY A 117 13.27 24.57 13.15
C GLY A 117 14.72 24.81 13.61
N GLY A 118 15.05 24.50 14.86
CA GLY A 118 16.42 24.60 15.40
C GLY A 118 17.17 23.28 15.42
N GLU A 119 16.47 22.14 15.39
CA GLU A 119 17.04 20.82 15.59
C GLU A 119 18.03 20.44 14.48
N LEU A 120 17.57 20.32 13.22
CA LEU A 120 18.45 19.96 12.10
C LEU A 120 19.56 20.99 11.85
N PRO A 121 19.28 22.31 11.79
CA PRO A 121 20.33 23.31 11.64
C PRO A 121 21.35 23.30 12.78
N GLY A 122 20.90 23.04 14.00
CA GLY A 122 21.75 22.90 15.18
C GLY A 122 22.64 21.67 15.08
N ALA A 123 22.09 20.53 14.64
CA ALA A 123 22.85 19.30 14.41
C ALA A 123 23.97 19.51 13.38
N VAL A 124 23.64 20.14 12.24
CA VAL A 124 24.61 20.45 11.17
C VAL A 124 25.69 21.39 11.68
N THR A 125 25.31 22.48 12.37
CA THR A 125 26.27 23.42 12.97
C THR A 125 27.21 22.71 13.92
N TYR A 126 26.66 21.89 14.82
CA TYR A 126 27.42 21.16 15.83
C TYR A 126 28.42 20.19 15.21
N VAL A 127 28.01 19.34 14.26
CA VAL A 127 28.91 18.33 13.66
C VAL A 127 29.99 18.95 12.79
N VAL A 128 29.68 20.03 12.07
CA VAL A 128 30.66 20.76 11.25
C VAL A 128 31.72 21.42 12.12
N GLU A 129 31.32 22.03 13.24
CA GLU A 129 32.25 22.68 14.18
C GLU A 129 33.04 21.69 15.03
N SER A 130 32.49 20.49 15.27
CA SER A 130 33.15 19.46 16.07
C SER A 130 34.12 18.62 15.25
N ALA A 131 33.88 18.45 13.95
CA ALA A 131 34.71 17.66 13.05
C ALA A 131 34.97 18.39 11.71
N PRO A 132 35.63 19.56 11.73
CA PRO A 132 35.79 20.41 10.54
C PRO A 132 36.51 19.72 9.38
N ARG A 133 37.45 18.81 9.67
CA ARG A 133 38.19 18.04 8.64
C ARG A 133 37.31 17.02 7.89
N LEU A 134 36.27 16.52 8.54
CA LEU A 134 35.33 15.55 7.98
C LEU A 134 33.96 16.19 7.71
N ALA A 135 33.86 17.52 7.72
CA ALA A 135 32.61 18.26 7.70
C ALA A 135 31.62 17.82 6.59
N PRO A 136 32.04 17.60 5.32
CA PRO A 136 31.14 17.08 4.28
C PRO A 136 30.56 15.70 4.61
N LEU A 137 31.40 14.77 5.10
CA LEU A 137 30.99 13.42 5.44
C LEU A 137 30.11 13.38 6.70
N VAL A 138 30.42 14.16 7.73
CA VAL A 138 29.58 14.15 8.95
C VAL A 138 28.23 14.78 8.69
N CYS A 139 28.14 15.80 7.82
CA CYS A 139 26.87 16.33 7.33
C CYS A 139 26.06 15.27 6.57
N SER A 140 26.69 14.52 5.66
CA SER A 140 25.98 13.47 4.93
C SER A 140 25.50 12.35 5.85
N VAL A 141 26.26 12.02 6.91
CA VAL A 141 25.81 11.06 7.95
C VAL A 141 24.53 11.56 8.63
N VAL A 142 24.45 12.85 8.98
CA VAL A 142 23.21 13.43 9.53
C VAL A 142 22.05 13.19 8.57
N TYR A 143 22.19 13.53 7.28
CA TYR A 143 21.10 13.41 6.33
C TYR A 143 20.76 11.97 5.95
N ALA A 144 21.72 11.05 5.92
CA ALA A 144 21.43 9.63 5.74
C ALA A 144 20.56 9.09 6.90
N CYS A 145 20.89 9.45 8.14
CA CYS A 145 20.09 9.10 9.32
C CYS A 145 18.69 9.75 9.28
N VAL A 146 18.58 10.99 8.78
CA VAL A 146 17.30 11.68 8.58
C VAL A 146 16.43 10.94 7.56
N THR A 147 17.00 10.57 6.41
CA THR A 147 16.33 9.77 5.38
C THR A 147 15.85 8.43 5.94
N MET A 148 16.65 7.76 6.77
CA MET A 148 16.25 6.50 7.41
C MET A 148 15.07 6.65 8.39
N GLY A 149 14.81 7.85 8.92
CA GLY A 149 13.63 8.12 9.76
C GLY A 149 12.31 7.82 9.03
N VAL A 150 12.28 8.05 7.71
CA VAL A 150 11.13 7.69 6.85
C VAL A 150 10.91 6.18 6.84
N ALA A 151 11.97 5.39 6.61
CA ALA A 151 11.88 3.93 6.56
C ALA A 151 11.45 3.34 7.92
N VAL A 152 11.93 3.91 9.02
CA VAL A 152 11.52 3.50 10.38
C VAL A 152 10.04 3.80 10.63
N ALA A 153 9.52 4.95 10.19
CA ALA A 153 8.10 5.29 10.30
C ALA A 153 7.22 4.32 9.52
N THR A 154 7.59 4.01 8.28
CA THR A 154 6.88 3.02 7.46
C THR A 154 6.92 1.63 8.10
N GLY A 155 8.08 1.21 8.63
CA GLY A 155 8.22 -0.06 9.34
C GLY A 155 7.31 -0.17 10.57
N ILE A 156 7.25 0.87 11.40
CA ILE A 156 6.35 0.91 12.56
C ILE A 156 4.88 0.86 12.12
N ALA A 157 4.51 1.61 11.08
CA ALA A 157 3.14 1.57 10.54
C ALA A 157 2.76 0.17 10.03
N LEU A 158 3.68 -0.52 9.36
CA LEU A 158 3.49 -1.90 8.91
C LEU A 158 3.29 -2.87 10.08
N VAL A 159 4.16 -2.79 11.11
CA VAL A 159 4.03 -3.63 12.32
C VAL A 159 2.70 -3.37 13.02
N VAL A 160 2.31 -2.11 13.20
CA VAL A 160 1.01 -1.75 13.78
C VAL A 160 -0.15 -2.33 12.97
N GLY A 161 -0.09 -2.28 11.64
CA GLY A 161 -1.11 -2.86 10.75
C GLY A 161 -1.16 -4.39 10.70
N GLN A 162 -0.08 -5.07 11.09
CA GLN A 162 -0.02 -6.54 11.19
C GLN A 162 -0.43 -7.06 12.57
N VAL A 163 -0.11 -6.32 13.63
CA VAL A 163 -0.34 -6.74 15.02
C VAL A 163 -1.76 -6.37 15.50
N LEU A 164 -2.28 -5.22 15.08
CA LEU A 164 -3.60 -4.76 15.51
C LEU A 164 -4.68 -5.18 14.51
N THR A 165 -5.87 -5.52 15.01
CA THR A 165 -7.05 -5.63 14.15
C THR A 165 -7.40 -4.28 13.52
N PRO A 166 -8.11 -4.23 12.37
CA PRO A 166 -8.48 -2.95 11.75
C PRO A 166 -9.20 -1.98 12.68
N ALA A 167 -10.07 -2.48 13.57
CA ALA A 167 -10.77 -1.68 14.55
C ALA A 167 -9.83 -1.10 15.63
N GLU A 168 -8.86 -1.89 16.10
CA GLU A 168 -7.85 -1.45 17.06
C GLU A 168 -6.84 -0.49 16.43
N ALA A 169 -6.45 -0.70 15.17
CA ALA A 169 -5.53 0.17 14.44
C ALA A 169 -6.11 1.59 14.29
N VAL A 170 -7.41 1.72 14.03
CA VAL A 170 -8.10 3.02 13.99
C VAL A 170 -8.09 3.69 15.36
N ARG A 171 -8.32 2.94 16.44
CA ARG A 171 -8.47 3.49 17.79
C ARG A 171 -7.14 3.80 18.48
N TYR A 172 -6.14 2.94 18.30
CA TYR A 172 -4.88 2.95 19.07
C TYR A 172 -3.62 3.03 18.21
N GLY A 173 -3.68 2.67 16.92
CA GLY A 173 -2.49 2.52 16.08
C GLY A 173 -1.63 3.79 16.01
N TRP A 174 -2.26 4.94 15.77
CA TRP A 174 -1.55 6.22 15.72
C TRP A 174 -0.97 6.61 17.09
N ARG A 175 -1.69 6.34 18.19
CA ARG A 175 -1.22 6.64 19.56
C ARG A 175 0.05 5.88 19.90
N ILE A 176 0.05 4.57 19.62
CA ILE A 176 1.20 3.70 19.86
C ILE A 176 2.42 4.20 19.08
N ALA A 177 2.22 4.59 17.81
CA ALA A 177 3.30 5.11 16.97
C ALA A 177 3.90 6.42 17.53
N PHE A 178 3.05 7.38 17.95
CA PHE A 178 3.51 8.63 18.56
C PHE A 178 4.18 8.44 19.93
N ILE A 179 3.66 7.53 20.76
CA ILE A 179 4.27 7.20 22.05
C ILE A 179 5.66 6.59 21.84
N ALA A 180 5.79 5.63 20.92
CA ALA A 180 7.08 5.04 20.56
C ALA A 180 8.07 6.11 20.07
N GLY A 181 7.61 7.03 19.21
CA GLY A 181 8.39 8.19 18.76
C GLY A 181 8.91 9.05 19.91
N GLY A 182 8.01 9.49 20.79
CA GLY A 182 8.35 10.32 21.94
C GLY A 182 9.36 9.63 22.88
N VAL A 183 9.19 8.33 23.14
CA VAL A 183 10.13 7.54 23.96
C VAL A 183 11.51 7.45 23.30
N MET A 184 11.56 7.16 21.99
CA MET A 184 12.83 7.15 21.24
C MET A 184 13.52 8.51 21.27
N GLY A 185 12.76 9.60 21.15
CA GLY A 185 13.27 10.95 21.24
C GLY A 185 13.82 11.32 22.62
N LEU A 186 13.13 10.93 23.70
CA LEU A 186 13.60 11.11 25.07
C LEU A 186 14.84 10.26 25.39
N ALA A 187 14.94 9.06 24.82
CA ALA A 187 16.16 8.27 24.86
C ALA A 187 17.31 9.00 24.13
N GLY A 188 17.03 9.58 22.96
CA GLY A 188 17.97 10.44 22.22
C GLY A 188 18.44 11.64 23.05
N TYR A 189 17.53 12.31 23.75
CA TYR A 189 17.87 13.37 24.72
C TYR A 189 18.81 12.86 25.82
N TRP A 190 18.50 11.72 26.44
CA TRP A 190 19.32 11.13 27.50
C TRP A 190 20.74 10.85 27.02
N LEU A 191 20.88 10.27 25.82
CA LEU A 191 22.18 9.98 25.21
C LEU A 191 22.99 11.26 24.90
N ARG A 192 22.32 12.36 24.53
CA ARG A 192 22.96 13.63 24.17
C ARG A 192 23.42 14.48 25.35
N ARG A 193 23.00 14.19 26.59
CA ARG A 193 23.45 14.96 27.77
C ARG A 193 24.97 14.95 27.94
N SER A 194 25.62 13.93 27.41
CA SER A 194 27.08 13.74 27.40
C SER A 194 27.83 14.66 26.43
N PHE A 195 27.15 15.42 25.58
CA PHE A 195 27.81 16.28 24.60
C PHE A 195 28.55 17.43 25.27
N GLU A 196 29.72 17.76 24.76
CA GLU A 196 30.43 19.00 25.08
C GLU A 196 30.03 20.09 24.09
N GLU A 197 30.36 21.35 24.40
CA GLU A 197 30.14 22.46 23.47
C GLU A 197 31.09 22.35 22.26
N SER A 198 30.71 22.90 21.10
CA SER A 198 31.54 22.77 19.90
C SER A 198 32.88 23.51 20.04
N ALA A 199 33.95 22.91 19.49
CA ALA A 199 35.30 23.44 19.61
C ALA A 199 35.44 24.87 19.05
N GLU A 200 34.83 25.15 17.89
CA GLU A 200 34.84 26.49 17.31
C GLU A 200 34.03 27.52 18.14
N PHE A 201 32.97 27.11 18.86
CA PHE A 201 32.21 28.03 19.70
C PHE A 201 32.92 28.35 21.01
N GLU A 202 33.55 27.34 21.62
CA GLU A 202 34.36 27.56 22.81
C GLU A 202 35.54 28.49 22.51
N GLU A 203 36.13 28.40 21.31
CA GLU A 203 37.11 29.39 20.85
C GLU A 203 36.50 30.80 20.76
N LEU A 204 35.32 30.95 20.15
CA LEU A 204 34.64 32.25 20.07
C LEU A 204 34.34 32.86 21.44
N LYS A 205 33.93 32.04 22.42
CA LYS A 205 33.76 32.47 23.82
C LYS A 205 35.09 32.94 24.41
N ARG A 206 36.17 32.17 24.22
CA ARG A 206 37.52 32.48 24.72
C ARG A 206 38.00 33.85 24.24
N ILE A 207 37.80 34.15 22.95
CA ILE A 207 38.21 35.42 22.33
C ILE A 207 37.15 36.54 22.43
N LYS A 208 36.05 36.30 23.15
CA LYS A 208 34.94 37.26 23.33
C LYS A 208 34.34 37.79 22.02
N ALA A 209 34.32 36.97 20.97
CA ALA A 209 33.79 37.33 19.64
C ALA A 209 32.38 36.79 19.36
N VAL A 210 31.64 36.42 20.41
CA VAL A 210 30.25 35.95 20.32
C VAL A 210 29.33 37.11 19.96
N SER A 211 28.42 36.90 18.99
CA SER A 211 27.46 37.92 18.59
C SER A 211 26.35 38.09 19.64
N THR A 212 26.05 39.33 20.00
CA THR A 212 24.97 39.67 20.96
C THR A 212 23.60 39.75 20.29
N GLN A 213 23.56 40.02 18.98
CA GLN A 213 22.33 40.05 18.17
C GLN A 213 22.54 39.28 16.84
N PRO A 214 22.73 37.95 16.88
CA PRO A 214 23.15 37.15 15.72
C PRO A 214 22.23 37.31 14.51
N PHE A 215 20.91 37.34 14.74
CA PHE A 215 19.93 37.48 13.67
C PHE A 215 20.01 38.84 12.95
N ARG A 216 20.11 39.94 13.71
CA ARG A 216 20.23 41.28 13.13
C ARG A 216 21.54 41.42 12.37
N GLU A 217 22.61 40.85 12.93
CA GLU A 217 23.91 40.81 12.28
C GLU A 217 23.86 40.03 10.96
N LEU A 218 23.26 38.83 10.98
CA LEU A 218 23.11 37.97 9.79
C LEU A 218 22.42 38.72 8.64
N LEU A 219 21.29 39.38 8.90
CA LEU A 219 20.56 40.14 7.88
C LEU A 219 21.34 41.36 7.36
N GLY A 220 22.08 42.04 8.23
CA GLY A 220 22.86 43.21 7.85
C GLY A 220 24.15 42.89 7.09
N THR A 221 24.79 41.75 7.40
CA THR A 221 26.16 41.45 6.92
C THR A 221 26.25 40.29 5.94
N HIS A 222 25.26 39.38 5.92
CA HIS A 222 25.26 38.19 5.07
C HIS A 222 24.06 38.03 4.10
N PRO A 223 23.40 39.09 3.59
CA PRO A 223 22.19 38.94 2.77
C PRO A 223 22.43 38.18 1.45
N ARG A 224 23.61 38.34 0.84
CA ARG A 224 23.99 37.62 -0.39
C ARG A 224 24.22 36.14 -0.14
N GLN A 225 24.79 35.79 1.01
CA GLN A 225 24.99 34.42 1.45
C GLN A 225 23.66 33.73 1.75
N ILE A 226 22.71 34.45 2.39
CA ILE A 226 21.34 33.95 2.59
C ILE A 226 20.68 33.67 1.23
N ALA A 227 20.73 34.62 0.29
CA ALA A 227 20.13 34.41 -1.04
C ALA A 227 20.76 33.23 -1.79
N ALA A 228 22.09 33.08 -1.74
CA ALA A 228 22.78 31.95 -2.32
C ALA A 228 22.40 30.61 -1.65
N ALA A 229 22.28 30.59 -0.33
CA ALA A 229 21.87 29.42 0.45
C ALA A 229 20.42 29.01 0.17
N LEU A 230 19.51 29.97 0.08
CA LEU A 230 18.10 29.74 -0.26
C LEU A 230 17.98 29.14 -1.65
N ALA A 231 18.62 29.76 -2.64
CA ALA A 231 18.59 29.32 -4.03
C ALA A 231 19.21 27.93 -4.19
N ALA A 232 20.40 27.69 -3.62
CA ALA A 232 21.07 26.39 -3.70
C ALA A 232 20.23 25.25 -3.10
N GLN A 233 19.50 25.52 -2.02
CA GLN A 233 18.66 24.53 -1.35
C GLN A 233 17.33 24.26 -2.08
N CYS A 234 16.92 25.09 -3.05
CA CYS A 234 15.69 24.85 -3.81
C CYS A 234 15.68 23.47 -4.47
N LEU A 235 16.84 23.03 -4.99
CA LEU A 235 17.00 21.71 -5.57
C LEU A 235 16.64 20.60 -4.58
N THR A 236 17.25 20.65 -3.38
CA THR A 236 17.04 19.63 -2.36
C THR A 236 15.61 19.64 -1.84
N ALA A 237 15.05 20.82 -1.58
CA ALA A 237 13.69 20.94 -1.10
C ALA A 237 12.66 20.43 -2.13
N GLY A 238 12.82 20.77 -3.40
CA GLY A 238 11.95 20.31 -4.48
C GLY A 238 12.07 18.82 -4.75
N PHE A 239 13.29 18.28 -4.76
CA PHE A 239 13.50 16.83 -4.86
C PHE A 239 12.87 16.09 -3.68
N ASN A 240 13.11 16.54 -2.44
CA ASN A 240 12.57 15.89 -1.25
C ASN A 240 11.03 15.96 -1.22
N GLY A 241 10.46 17.11 -1.58
CA GLY A 241 9.00 17.27 -1.69
C GLY A 241 8.40 16.32 -2.72
N LEU A 242 9.04 16.13 -3.87
CA LEU A 242 8.55 15.21 -4.89
C LEU A 242 8.75 13.76 -4.48
N PHE A 243 9.98 13.38 -4.12
CA PHE A 243 10.38 12.01 -3.88
C PHE A 243 9.78 11.40 -2.61
N PHE A 244 9.69 12.16 -1.51
CA PHE A 244 9.16 11.64 -0.24
C PHE A 244 7.67 11.93 -0.04
N ALA A 245 7.20 13.14 -0.39
CA ALA A 245 5.84 13.56 -0.03
C ALA A 245 4.81 13.33 -1.14
N HIS A 246 5.17 13.57 -2.41
CA HIS A 246 4.23 13.47 -3.53
C HIS A 246 4.24 12.10 -4.23
N LEU A 247 5.41 11.52 -4.46
CA LEU A 247 5.59 10.32 -5.27
C LEU A 247 4.75 9.12 -4.81
N PRO A 248 4.62 8.81 -3.50
CA PRO A 248 3.77 7.70 -3.05
C PRO A 248 2.31 7.85 -3.49
N ALA A 249 1.72 9.03 -3.31
CA ALA A 249 0.34 9.32 -3.68
C ALA A 249 0.15 9.40 -5.20
N TYR A 250 1.18 9.87 -5.93
CA TYR A 250 1.18 9.92 -7.39
C TYR A 250 1.18 8.53 -8.02
N LEU A 251 2.00 7.60 -7.50
CA LEU A 251 2.07 6.24 -8.00
C LEU A 251 0.71 5.54 -7.86
N THR A 252 0.06 5.62 -6.69
CA THR A 252 -1.20 4.91 -6.44
C THR A 252 -2.43 5.65 -6.97
N GLY A 253 -2.50 6.96 -6.75
CA GLY A 253 -3.71 7.76 -7.02
C GLY A 253 -3.81 8.29 -8.45
N VAL A 254 -2.69 8.50 -9.14
CA VAL A 254 -2.66 9.06 -10.50
C VAL A 254 -2.25 8.02 -11.53
N LEU A 255 -1.18 7.26 -11.25
CA LEU A 255 -0.66 6.26 -12.18
C LEU A 255 -1.25 4.85 -11.99
N GLY A 256 -2.05 4.64 -10.94
CA GLY A 256 -2.76 3.39 -10.69
C GLY A 256 -1.83 2.19 -10.42
N TYR A 257 -0.64 2.41 -9.85
CA TYR A 257 0.14 1.33 -9.25
C TYR A 257 -0.59 0.81 -8.02
N ASP A 258 -0.53 -0.50 -7.77
CA ASP A 258 -1.08 -1.04 -6.54
C ASP A 258 -0.30 -0.51 -5.32
N GLN A 259 -0.98 -0.46 -4.18
CA GLN A 259 -0.44 0.14 -2.95
C GLN A 259 0.83 -0.59 -2.46
N GLN A 260 0.91 -1.91 -2.65
CA GLN A 260 2.04 -2.69 -2.18
C GLN A 260 3.28 -2.40 -3.03
N THR A 261 3.17 -2.39 -4.36
CA THR A 261 4.26 -2.06 -5.29
C THR A 261 4.79 -0.65 -5.04
N ALA A 262 3.90 0.33 -4.87
CA ALA A 262 4.31 1.71 -4.58
C ALA A 262 5.06 1.81 -3.24
N VAL A 263 4.58 1.15 -2.19
CA VAL A 263 5.23 1.15 -0.86
C VAL A 263 6.58 0.44 -0.90
N VAL A 264 6.69 -0.71 -1.57
CA VAL A 264 7.95 -1.45 -1.71
C VAL A 264 8.98 -0.65 -2.48
N ALA A 265 8.60 -0.12 -3.65
CA ALA A 265 9.49 0.70 -4.48
C ALA A 265 9.95 1.96 -3.76
N GLN A 266 9.04 2.65 -3.07
CA GLN A 266 9.37 3.82 -2.28
C GLN A 266 10.33 3.47 -1.13
N THR A 267 10.07 2.39 -0.38
CA THR A 267 10.91 1.95 0.74
C THR A 267 12.31 1.58 0.26
N TYR A 268 12.40 0.82 -0.82
CA TYR A 268 13.66 0.51 -1.50
C TYR A 268 14.42 1.79 -1.90
N GLY A 269 13.74 2.71 -2.58
CA GLY A 269 14.32 3.97 -3.03
C GLY A 269 14.86 4.81 -1.87
N VAL A 270 14.13 4.90 -0.76
CA VAL A 270 14.53 5.63 0.47
C VAL A 270 15.78 5.01 1.11
N VAL A 271 15.82 3.69 1.27
CA VAL A 271 16.96 2.99 1.87
C VAL A 271 18.20 3.10 1.00
N LEU A 272 18.06 2.91 -0.30
CA LEU A 272 19.15 3.08 -1.26
C LEU A 272 19.65 4.54 -1.27
N HIS A 273 18.73 5.51 -1.26
CA HIS A 273 19.08 6.92 -1.20
C HIS A 273 19.90 7.26 0.04
N ALA A 274 19.52 6.75 1.22
CA ALA A 274 20.30 6.92 2.45
C ALA A 274 21.72 6.35 2.35
N ALA A 275 21.89 5.17 1.73
CA ALA A 275 23.20 4.58 1.51
C ALA A 275 24.05 5.40 0.52
N LEU A 276 23.45 5.87 -0.57
CA LEU A 276 24.13 6.69 -1.57
C LEU A 276 24.52 8.07 -1.04
N ILE A 277 23.74 8.66 -0.11
CA ILE A 277 24.12 9.89 0.58
C ILE A 277 25.47 9.71 1.29
N LEU A 278 25.70 8.57 1.95
CA LEU A 278 26.97 8.29 2.62
C LEU A 278 28.13 8.14 1.62
N ALA A 279 27.89 7.46 0.50
CA ALA A 279 28.89 7.27 -0.55
C ALA A 279 29.30 8.61 -1.18
N VAL A 280 28.33 9.47 -1.51
CA VAL A 280 28.60 10.82 -2.04
C VAL A 280 29.26 11.70 -0.99
N GLY A 281 28.86 11.62 0.28
CA GLY A 281 29.50 12.37 1.36
C GLY A 281 30.96 12.00 1.59
N TRP A 282 31.30 10.72 1.40
CA TRP A 282 32.70 10.28 1.36
C TRP A 282 33.44 10.84 0.14
N LEU A 283 32.82 10.80 -1.05
CA LEU A 283 33.38 11.42 -2.25
C LEU A 283 33.59 12.94 -2.07
N ALA A 284 32.74 13.60 -1.29
CA ALA A 284 32.81 15.02 -0.96
C ALA A 284 34.02 15.40 -0.07
N LEU A 285 34.77 14.42 0.44
CA LEU A 285 36.09 14.65 1.05
C LEU A 285 37.19 14.87 -0.01
N HIS A 286 37.00 14.33 -1.21
CA HIS A 286 37.98 14.36 -2.29
C HIS A 286 37.60 15.34 -3.41
N VAL A 287 36.29 15.56 -3.61
CA VAL A 287 35.75 16.48 -4.62
C VAL A 287 35.03 17.62 -3.92
N ALA A 288 35.20 18.84 -4.44
CA ALA A 288 34.57 20.02 -3.84
C ALA A 288 33.03 19.86 -3.76
N PRO A 289 32.41 19.98 -2.57
CA PRO A 289 31.00 19.65 -2.38
C PRO A 289 30.03 20.45 -3.26
N HIS A 290 30.37 21.70 -3.59
CA HIS A 290 29.56 22.52 -4.49
C HIS A 290 29.58 22.03 -5.95
N LEU A 291 30.62 21.30 -6.40
CA LEU A 291 30.65 20.67 -7.73
C LEU A 291 29.76 19.43 -7.76
N LEU A 292 29.76 18.64 -6.70
CA LEU A 292 28.87 17.50 -6.55
C LEU A 292 27.40 17.95 -6.49
N LEU A 293 27.09 19.04 -5.79
CA LEU A 293 25.75 19.66 -5.80
C LEU A 293 25.32 20.05 -7.22
N ARG A 294 26.22 20.65 -8.01
CA ARG A 294 25.97 21.01 -9.42
C ARG A 294 25.74 19.78 -10.29
N ALA A 295 26.52 18.72 -10.10
CA ALA A 295 26.34 17.46 -10.81
C ALA A 295 24.94 16.89 -10.53
N GLY A 296 24.52 16.84 -9.26
CA GLY A 296 23.16 16.44 -8.88
C GLY A 296 22.09 17.32 -9.52
N ALA A 297 22.29 18.64 -9.58
CA ALA A 297 21.37 19.56 -10.24
C ALA A 297 21.21 19.24 -11.74
N VAL A 298 22.32 19.00 -12.45
CA VAL A 298 22.30 18.63 -13.87
C VAL A 298 21.64 17.28 -14.09
N MET A 299 21.98 16.27 -13.28
CA MET A 299 21.38 14.94 -13.35
C MET A 299 19.87 14.98 -13.14
N LEU A 300 19.40 15.73 -12.13
CA LEU A 300 17.97 15.85 -11.84
C LEU A 300 17.25 16.69 -12.89
N ALA A 301 17.83 17.78 -13.40
CA ALA A 301 17.22 18.57 -14.47
C ALA A 301 17.09 17.78 -15.77
N ALA A 302 18.14 17.07 -16.18
CA ALA A 302 18.13 16.27 -17.41
C ALA A 302 17.28 15.00 -17.27
N GLY A 303 17.29 14.36 -16.11
CA GLY A 303 16.60 13.10 -15.84
C GLY A 303 15.13 13.24 -15.46
N ALA A 304 14.67 14.42 -15.00
CA ALA A 304 13.31 14.61 -14.50
C ALA A 304 12.23 14.24 -15.53
N TYR A 305 12.24 14.85 -16.72
CA TYR A 305 11.21 14.59 -17.73
C TYR A 305 11.24 13.15 -18.25
N PRO A 306 12.40 12.58 -18.65
CA PRO A 306 12.47 11.17 -19.04
C PRO A 306 11.95 10.22 -17.95
N ALA A 307 12.29 10.46 -16.69
CA ALA A 307 11.84 9.61 -15.58
C ALA A 307 10.32 9.68 -15.39
N TYR A 308 9.72 10.88 -15.38
CA TYR A 308 8.27 11.03 -15.23
C TYR A 308 7.49 10.55 -16.46
N ALA A 309 8.03 10.74 -17.66
CA ALA A 309 7.45 10.17 -18.88
C ALA A 309 7.50 8.63 -18.86
N ALA A 310 8.61 8.04 -18.40
CA ALA A 310 8.75 6.60 -18.26
C ALA A 310 7.87 6.02 -17.15
N LEU A 311 7.73 6.73 -16.01
CA LEU A 311 6.78 6.37 -14.94
C LEU A 311 5.35 6.34 -15.45
N SER A 312 4.95 7.39 -16.17
CA SER A 312 3.60 7.56 -16.70
C SER A 312 3.27 6.54 -17.79
N GLY A 313 4.21 6.33 -18.73
CA GLY A 313 4.06 5.36 -19.81
C GLY A 313 4.36 3.92 -19.41
N ARG A 314 4.77 3.66 -18.16
CA ARG A 314 5.23 2.36 -17.64
C ARG A 314 6.28 1.69 -18.54
N SER A 315 7.12 2.49 -19.20
CA SER A 315 8.07 2.00 -20.21
C SER A 315 9.40 1.52 -19.62
N VAL A 316 9.67 1.81 -18.36
CA VAL A 316 10.87 1.40 -17.62
C VAL A 316 10.44 0.85 -16.26
N ASP A 317 11.16 -0.16 -15.78
CA ASP A 317 10.95 -0.76 -14.47
C ASP A 317 10.99 0.29 -13.34
N LEU A 318 10.02 0.19 -12.43
CA LEU A 318 9.84 1.16 -11.33
C LEU A 318 11.05 1.17 -10.38
N MET A 319 11.65 0.02 -10.08
CA MET A 319 12.80 -0.07 -9.17
C MET A 319 14.05 0.57 -9.81
N LEU A 320 14.22 0.42 -11.12
CA LEU A 320 15.28 1.12 -11.86
C LEU A 320 15.07 2.63 -11.84
N LEU A 321 13.85 3.11 -12.03
CA LEU A 321 13.51 4.54 -11.92
C LEU A 321 13.74 5.06 -10.49
N MET A 322 13.38 4.29 -9.47
CA MET A 322 13.69 4.62 -8.07
C MET A 322 15.19 4.66 -7.79
N THR A 323 15.95 3.75 -8.39
CA THR A 323 17.42 3.70 -8.30
C THR A 323 18.05 4.95 -8.91
N ALA A 324 17.62 5.34 -10.11
CA ALA A 324 18.10 6.54 -10.79
C ALA A 324 17.76 7.82 -10.01
N ALA A 325 16.53 7.94 -9.52
CA ALA A 325 16.10 9.07 -8.69
C ALA A 325 16.87 9.14 -7.37
N ALA A 326 17.04 8.01 -6.68
CA ALA A 326 17.81 7.91 -5.44
C ALA A 326 19.28 8.32 -5.65
N ALA A 327 19.90 7.87 -6.73
CA ALA A 327 21.29 8.20 -7.06
C ALA A 327 21.47 9.67 -7.40
N ALA A 328 20.65 10.23 -8.30
CA ALA A 328 20.72 11.64 -8.67
C ALA A 328 20.44 12.56 -7.48
N GLY A 329 19.43 12.23 -6.67
CA GLY A 329 19.09 12.97 -5.45
C GLY A 329 20.21 12.94 -4.40
N ALA A 330 20.95 11.84 -4.30
CA ALA A 330 21.99 11.68 -3.27
C ALA A 330 23.11 12.72 -3.43
N PHE A 331 23.43 13.13 -4.67
CA PHE A 331 24.37 14.22 -4.95
C PHE A 331 23.95 15.53 -4.28
N ALA A 332 22.66 15.85 -4.32
CA ALA A 332 22.12 17.05 -3.69
C ALA A 332 22.03 16.90 -2.16
N ASN A 333 21.42 15.81 -1.66
CA ASN A 333 21.18 15.60 -0.23
C ASN A 333 22.46 15.40 0.58
N ALA A 334 23.52 14.81 0.01
CA ALA A 334 24.78 14.63 0.72
C ALA A 334 25.57 15.92 0.93
N THR A 335 25.38 16.93 0.08
CA THR A 335 26.31 18.05 -0.03
C THR A 335 25.71 19.39 0.40
N PHE A 336 24.40 19.57 0.29
CA PHE A 336 23.77 20.87 0.52
C PHE A 336 23.99 21.39 1.95
N ALA A 337 23.93 20.52 2.96
CA ALA A 337 24.05 20.93 4.36
C ALA A 337 25.42 21.52 4.67
N PHE A 338 26.48 20.88 4.18
CA PHE A 338 27.83 21.40 4.28
C PHE A 338 28.01 22.67 3.45
N VAL A 339 27.51 22.69 2.20
CA VAL A 339 27.55 23.88 1.34
C VAL A 339 26.93 25.08 2.03
N THR A 340 25.77 24.92 2.66
CA THR A 340 25.09 25.97 3.41
C THR A 340 25.88 26.38 4.66
N ALA A 341 26.36 25.42 5.46
CA ALA A 341 27.15 25.71 6.66
C ALA A 341 28.43 26.51 6.35
N ASN A 342 29.05 26.22 5.20
CA ASN A 342 30.26 26.86 4.75
C ASN A 342 30.07 28.32 4.28
N LEU A 343 28.83 28.77 4.02
CA LEU A 343 28.53 30.16 3.64
C LEU A 343 28.53 31.14 4.81
N PHE A 344 28.43 30.63 6.04
CA PHE A 344 28.23 31.46 7.23
C PHE A 344 29.38 31.30 8.21
N ALA A 345 29.88 32.43 8.72
CA ALA A 345 30.88 32.45 9.77
C ALA A 345 30.31 31.87 11.08
N THR A 346 31.17 31.23 11.88
CA THR A 346 30.83 30.51 13.14
C THR A 346 29.92 31.32 14.09
N ARG A 347 30.02 32.65 14.11
CA ARG A 347 29.25 33.55 14.98
C ARG A 347 27.78 33.77 14.58
N VAL A 348 27.42 33.45 13.34
CA VAL A 348 26.04 33.56 12.80
C VAL A 348 25.62 32.29 12.04
N ARG A 349 26.41 31.20 12.17
CA ARG A 349 26.28 30.01 11.34
C ARG A 349 24.97 29.28 11.62
N PHE A 350 24.60 29.12 12.89
CA PHE A 350 23.37 28.42 13.25
C PHE A 350 22.17 29.19 12.67
N SER A 351 22.08 30.49 12.93
CA SER A 351 21.03 31.36 12.40
C SER A 351 20.95 31.32 10.86
N GLY A 352 22.10 31.34 10.19
CA GLY A 352 22.22 31.28 8.72
C GLY A 352 21.72 29.96 8.12
N ILE A 353 22.11 28.82 8.70
CA ILE A 353 21.61 27.51 8.28
C ILE A 353 20.11 27.41 8.56
N ALA A 354 19.66 27.85 9.74
CA ALA A 354 18.28 27.71 10.17
C ALA A 354 17.31 28.53 9.31
N ILE A 355 17.64 29.78 8.98
CA ILE A 355 16.78 30.58 8.10
C ILE A 355 16.74 29.99 6.69
N ALA A 356 17.91 29.62 6.14
CA ALA A 356 17.98 29.17 4.76
C ALA A 356 17.25 27.83 4.57
N GLN A 357 17.51 26.87 5.45
CA GLN A 357 16.91 25.53 5.36
C GLN A 357 15.40 25.56 5.61
N ASN A 358 14.95 26.21 6.68
CA ASN A 358 13.52 26.20 7.02
C ASN A 358 12.69 27.00 6.02
N THR A 359 13.15 28.19 5.58
CA THR A 359 12.42 28.98 4.59
C THR A 359 12.32 28.24 3.26
N THR A 360 13.42 27.67 2.76
CA THR A 360 13.38 26.91 1.50
C THR A 360 12.54 25.65 1.61
N GLN A 361 12.63 24.91 2.73
CA GLN A 361 11.82 23.70 2.92
C GLN A 361 10.33 24.02 3.07
N SER A 362 9.95 25.12 3.74
CA SER A 362 8.55 25.54 3.85
C SER A 362 7.97 25.98 2.50
N ILE A 363 8.72 26.75 1.72
CA ILE A 363 8.24 27.27 0.42
C ILE A 363 8.23 26.17 -0.64
N PHE A 364 9.36 25.48 -0.84
CA PHE A 364 9.49 24.53 -1.93
C PHE A 364 9.09 23.12 -1.49
N GLY A 365 9.64 22.61 -0.38
CA GLY A 365 9.32 21.25 0.09
C GLY A 365 7.85 21.07 0.49
N GLY A 366 7.32 21.95 1.34
CA GLY A 366 5.97 21.85 1.90
C GLY A 366 4.84 22.05 0.89
N THR A 367 5.04 22.91 -0.13
CA THR A 367 4.02 23.17 -1.16
C THR A 367 4.13 22.24 -2.36
N THR A 368 5.20 21.44 -2.47
CA THR A 368 5.47 20.58 -3.62
C THR A 368 4.27 19.71 -4.02
N PRO A 369 3.61 18.95 -3.11
CA PRO A 369 2.51 18.08 -3.52
C PRO A 369 1.33 18.85 -4.16
N LEU A 370 1.04 20.06 -3.66
CA LEU A 370 -0.02 20.91 -4.18
C LEU A 370 0.31 21.40 -5.61
N VAL A 371 1.52 21.93 -5.80
CA VAL A 371 1.97 22.43 -7.10
C VAL A 371 2.05 21.29 -8.11
N ALA A 372 2.63 20.14 -7.72
CA ALA A 372 2.74 18.98 -8.59
C ALA A 372 1.36 18.45 -9.03
N THR A 373 0.39 18.37 -8.11
CA THR A 373 -0.98 17.95 -8.43
C THR A 373 -1.68 18.94 -9.37
N ALA A 374 -1.53 20.25 -9.16
CA ALA A 374 -2.08 21.27 -10.05
C ALA A 374 -1.46 21.22 -11.46
N LEU A 375 -0.16 20.94 -11.55
CA LEU A 375 0.53 20.73 -12.83
C LEU A 375 0.01 19.49 -13.55
N ILE A 376 -0.25 18.39 -12.83
CA ILE A 376 -0.85 17.19 -13.42
C ILE A 376 -2.22 17.49 -14.05
N ALA A 377 -3.07 18.23 -13.33
CA ALA A 377 -4.42 18.56 -13.78
C ALA A 377 -4.44 19.42 -15.05
N SER A 378 -3.40 20.23 -15.29
CA SER A 378 -3.34 21.19 -16.40
C SER A 378 -2.48 20.72 -17.58
N LEU A 379 -1.39 20.00 -17.32
CA LEU A 379 -0.35 19.67 -18.30
C LEU A 379 -0.12 18.16 -18.47
N GLY A 380 -0.85 17.33 -17.72
CA GLY A 380 -0.79 15.86 -17.82
C GLY A 380 0.16 15.21 -16.81
N THR A 381 0.16 13.89 -16.79
CA THR A 381 0.76 13.09 -15.71
C THR A 381 2.27 13.25 -15.56
N ALA A 382 3.02 13.60 -16.60
CA ALA A 382 4.47 13.84 -16.52
C ALA A 382 4.87 15.26 -16.06
N ALA A 383 3.89 16.15 -15.87
CA ALA A 383 4.12 17.57 -15.56
C ALA A 383 4.89 17.87 -14.25
N PRO A 384 4.89 17.04 -13.19
CA PRO A 384 5.72 17.29 -12.01
C PRO A 384 7.22 17.39 -12.31
N ALA A 385 7.68 16.83 -13.44
CA ALA A 385 9.05 17.01 -13.91
C ALA A 385 9.44 18.49 -14.07
N ALA A 386 8.53 19.34 -14.56
CA ALA A 386 8.79 20.76 -14.77
C ALA A 386 9.13 21.47 -13.45
N TYR A 387 8.43 21.11 -12.37
CA TYR A 387 8.72 21.64 -11.03
C TYR A 387 10.14 21.28 -10.56
N LEU A 388 10.55 20.03 -10.77
CA LEU A 388 11.91 19.57 -10.42
C LEU A 388 12.97 20.28 -11.26
N VAL A 389 12.74 20.48 -12.56
CA VAL A 389 13.65 21.20 -13.46
C VAL A 389 13.85 22.65 -13.00
N VAL A 390 12.76 23.34 -12.61
CA VAL A 390 12.85 24.71 -12.08
C VAL A 390 13.66 24.73 -10.79
N CYS A 391 13.37 23.83 -9.84
CA CYS A 391 14.10 23.73 -8.58
C CYS A 391 15.59 23.43 -8.79
N ALA A 392 15.91 22.51 -9.70
CA ALA A 392 17.27 22.16 -10.07
C ALA A 392 18.02 23.30 -10.75
N THR A 393 17.36 24.05 -11.62
CA THR A 393 17.95 25.22 -12.30
C THR A 393 18.27 26.34 -11.29
N VAL A 394 17.33 26.66 -10.41
CA VAL A 394 17.52 27.65 -9.34
C VAL A 394 18.64 27.20 -8.38
N GLY A 395 18.64 25.92 -8.01
CA GLY A 395 19.69 25.28 -7.22
C GLY A 395 21.08 25.40 -7.86
N PHE A 396 21.18 25.10 -9.14
CA PHE A 396 22.43 25.20 -9.90
C PHE A 396 22.94 26.65 -9.92
N LEU A 397 22.09 27.62 -10.27
CA LEU A 397 22.46 29.04 -10.32
C LEU A 397 22.88 29.56 -8.94
N GLY A 398 22.15 29.21 -7.88
CA GLY A 398 22.51 29.55 -6.50
C GLY A 398 23.88 28.99 -6.10
N SER A 399 24.19 27.77 -6.52
CA SER A 399 25.48 27.12 -6.24
C SER A 399 26.69 27.82 -6.90
N LEU A 400 26.49 28.62 -7.95
CA LEU A 400 27.58 29.36 -8.62
C LEU A 400 28.16 30.46 -7.72
N ALA A 401 27.36 31.01 -6.82
CA ALA A 401 27.77 32.04 -5.87
C ALA A 401 28.55 31.47 -4.67
N VAL A 402 28.42 30.16 -4.39
CA VAL A 402 28.98 29.52 -3.18
C VAL A 402 30.49 29.67 -3.03
N PRO A 403 31.34 29.42 -4.06
CA PRO A 403 32.79 29.52 -3.91
C PRO A 403 33.26 30.93 -3.53
N ARG A 404 32.50 31.97 -3.89
CA ARG A 404 32.85 33.38 -3.62
C ARG A 404 32.64 33.78 -2.16
N PHE A 405 31.78 33.05 -1.42
CA PHE A 405 31.36 33.39 -0.06
C PHE A 405 31.77 32.35 0.99
N SER A 406 32.52 31.34 0.58
CA SER A 406 33.03 30.26 1.43
C SER A 406 33.83 30.80 2.62
N SER A 407 33.27 30.70 3.84
CA SER A 407 34.04 30.79 5.08
C SER A 407 34.94 29.56 5.16
N GLN A 408 36.26 29.73 5.35
CA GLN A 408 37.17 28.57 5.38
C GLN A 408 37.06 27.85 6.73
N ILE A 409 36.08 26.94 6.85
CA ILE A 409 35.98 25.98 7.97
C ILE A 409 37.35 25.29 8.13
N GLY A 410 37.95 25.37 9.33
CA GLY A 410 39.23 24.70 9.64
C GLY A 410 40.55 25.42 9.28
N ARG A 411 40.60 26.75 9.21
CA ARG A 411 41.84 27.51 8.89
C ARG A 411 43.03 27.36 9.87
N VAL A 412 42.86 26.73 11.04
CA VAL A 412 43.87 26.68 12.11
C VAL A 412 44.76 25.41 12.07
N GLU A 413 44.39 24.35 11.34
CA GLU A 413 45.03 23.03 11.50
C GLU A 413 45.61 22.38 10.23
N ARG A 414 45.71 23.11 9.12
CA ARG A 414 46.12 22.55 7.81
C ARG A 414 47.59 22.10 7.67
N SER A 415 48.40 22.07 8.73
CA SER A 415 49.86 21.84 8.63
C SER A 415 50.37 20.45 9.01
N THR A 416 49.53 19.44 9.28
CA THR A 416 50.04 18.08 9.53
C THR A 416 49.30 17.02 8.73
N ASP A 417 50.05 16.49 7.76
CA ASP A 417 49.73 15.37 6.89
C ASP A 417 49.45 14.11 7.73
N MET A 418 48.41 13.34 7.40
CA MET A 418 48.24 12.01 7.96
C MET A 418 47.59 11.04 6.98
N SER A 419 48.27 9.90 6.82
CA SER A 419 47.96 8.82 5.87
C SER A 419 46.62 8.12 6.10
N ALA A 420 46.01 7.71 5.00
CA ALA A 420 44.66 7.19 4.84
C ALA A 420 44.35 5.80 5.46
N SER A 421 45.13 5.27 6.39
CA SER A 421 45.09 3.84 6.74
C SER A 421 44.20 3.43 7.93
N ARG A 422 43.45 4.35 8.57
CA ARG A 422 42.59 3.99 9.74
C ARG A 422 41.08 4.16 9.56
N LEU A 423 40.58 4.62 8.42
CA LEU A 423 39.15 4.90 8.21
C LEU A 423 38.30 3.71 7.74
N ALA A 424 38.92 2.54 7.49
CA ALA A 424 38.23 1.39 6.90
C ALA A 424 37.37 0.55 7.88
N LYS A 425 37.23 0.91 9.16
CA LYS A 425 36.56 0.06 10.17
C LYS A 425 35.15 0.48 10.60
N VAL A 426 34.53 1.48 9.96
CA VAL A 426 33.13 1.89 10.27
C VAL A 426 32.09 1.23 9.34
N TRP A 427 32.51 0.42 8.37
CA TRP A 427 31.63 -0.10 7.31
C TRP A 427 31.28 -1.59 7.44
N ILE A 428 30.56 -2.04 8.49
CA ILE A 428 29.87 -3.37 8.45
C ILE A 428 28.47 -3.39 9.12
N ALA A 429 27.80 -2.26 9.35
CA ALA A 429 26.44 -2.28 9.95
C ALA A 429 25.29 -1.77 9.06
N ALA A 430 25.60 -1.23 7.87
CA ALA A 430 24.59 -0.70 6.95
C ALA A 430 24.04 -1.70 5.91
N PRO A 431 24.73 -2.78 5.47
CA PRO A 431 24.12 -3.73 4.55
C PRO A 431 23.23 -4.77 5.24
N VAL A 432 23.39 -4.99 6.55
CA VAL A 432 22.61 -6.02 7.27
C VAL A 432 21.16 -5.58 7.49
N ALA A 433 20.88 -4.28 7.64
CA ALA A 433 19.50 -3.78 7.70
C ALA A 433 18.76 -3.91 6.35
N ALA A 434 19.47 -3.75 5.23
CA ALA A 434 18.93 -4.04 3.90
C ALA A 434 18.73 -5.55 3.68
N TRP A 435 19.60 -6.40 4.25
CA TRP A 435 19.53 -7.85 4.17
C TRP A 435 18.46 -8.47 5.08
N VAL A 436 18.16 -7.87 6.24
CA VAL A 436 17.07 -8.28 7.14
C VAL A 436 15.70 -7.81 6.60
N ALA A 437 15.63 -6.67 5.92
CA ALA A 437 14.42 -6.25 5.19
C ALA A 437 14.13 -7.16 3.98
N LEU A 438 15.13 -7.87 3.44
CA LEU A 438 15.00 -8.84 2.35
C LEU A 438 14.47 -10.22 2.78
N GLN A 439 14.34 -10.51 4.08
CA GLN A 439 13.82 -11.81 4.55
C GLN A 439 12.31 -11.81 4.83
N GLY A 440 11.64 -10.67 4.69
CA GLY A 440 10.18 -10.57 4.64
C GLY A 440 9.66 -10.68 3.20
N SER A 441 9.88 -11.85 2.58
CA SER A 441 9.42 -12.28 1.25
C SER A 441 8.32 -11.41 0.60
N ALA A 442 8.70 -10.60 -0.38
CA ALA A 442 7.79 -10.22 -1.46
C ALA A 442 8.39 -10.80 -2.75
N VAL A 443 7.88 -11.96 -3.13
CA VAL A 443 8.00 -12.47 -4.50
C VAL A 443 7.50 -11.35 -5.41
N PHE A 444 8.36 -10.88 -6.31
CA PHE A 444 7.96 -9.98 -7.38
C PHE A 444 6.82 -10.66 -8.16
N THR A 445 5.59 -10.16 -8.04
CA THR A 445 4.55 -10.51 -9.02
C THR A 445 4.84 -9.70 -10.27
N GLN A 446 5.71 -10.25 -11.11
CA GLN A 446 5.74 -9.93 -12.54
C GLN A 446 4.29 -10.04 -13.04
N GLU A 447 3.74 -9.01 -13.70
CA GLU A 447 2.43 -9.14 -14.34
C GLU A 447 2.48 -10.36 -15.27
N THR A 448 1.74 -11.42 -14.93
CA THR A 448 1.71 -12.64 -15.73
C THR A 448 1.10 -12.30 -17.09
N PRO A 449 1.84 -12.49 -18.21
CA PRO A 449 1.31 -12.17 -19.52
C PRO A 449 0.03 -12.96 -19.81
N PRO A 450 -0.97 -12.38 -20.51
CA PRO A 450 -2.21 -13.06 -20.78
C PRO A 450 -2.03 -14.40 -21.51
N VAL A 451 -2.52 -15.48 -20.91
CA VAL A 451 -2.53 -16.81 -21.53
C VAL A 451 -3.84 -16.97 -22.28
N ASN A 452 -3.84 -16.62 -23.57
CA ASN A 452 -5.04 -16.68 -24.44
C ASN A 452 -4.98 -17.77 -25.52
N SER A 453 -3.88 -18.54 -25.57
CA SER A 453 -3.68 -19.62 -26.54
C SER A 453 -3.05 -20.84 -25.85
N GLY A 454 -3.37 -22.02 -26.37
CA GLY A 454 -2.92 -23.30 -25.85
C GLY A 454 -3.52 -24.44 -26.66
N ALA A 455 -3.22 -25.68 -26.26
CA ALA A 455 -3.88 -26.82 -26.87
C ALA A 455 -5.38 -26.78 -26.56
N ASN A 456 -6.23 -27.12 -27.53
CA ASN A 456 -7.65 -27.33 -27.31
C ASN A 456 -8.02 -28.75 -27.73
N PRO A 457 -7.97 -29.73 -26.81
CA PRO A 457 -8.37 -31.11 -27.09
C PRO A 457 -9.89 -31.32 -26.97
N TYR A 458 -10.69 -30.26 -26.88
CA TYR A 458 -12.11 -30.36 -26.58
C TYR A 458 -13.00 -29.97 -27.76
N ARG A 459 -14.06 -30.75 -27.96
CA ARG A 459 -15.20 -30.41 -28.83
C ARG A 459 -16.36 -29.91 -27.99
N VAL A 460 -16.96 -28.79 -28.40
CA VAL A 460 -18.08 -28.16 -27.71
C VAL A 460 -19.42 -28.80 -28.14
N ILE A 461 -20.26 -29.12 -27.17
CA ILE A 461 -21.67 -29.49 -27.34
C ILE A 461 -22.50 -28.45 -26.59
N ARG A 462 -23.14 -27.57 -27.36
CA ARG A 462 -24.05 -26.56 -26.82
C ARG A 462 -25.37 -27.19 -26.40
N ASN A 463 -26.02 -26.54 -25.43
CA ASN A 463 -27.38 -26.81 -24.99
C ASN A 463 -27.60 -28.27 -24.54
N TRP A 464 -26.57 -28.91 -23.98
CA TRP A 464 -26.57 -30.33 -23.65
C TRP A 464 -27.72 -30.71 -22.69
N GLY A 465 -28.16 -29.79 -21.82
CA GLY A 465 -29.26 -30.02 -20.86
C GLY A 465 -30.55 -29.22 -21.09
N GLU A 466 -30.73 -28.49 -22.19
CA GLU A 466 -31.87 -27.54 -22.34
C GLU A 466 -33.21 -28.20 -22.69
N GLY A 467 -33.20 -29.22 -23.54
CA GLY A 467 -34.41 -29.91 -24.02
C GLY A 467 -35.36 -30.54 -22.97
N PRO A 468 -34.91 -31.03 -21.80
CA PRO A 468 -35.78 -31.76 -20.86
C PRO A 468 -36.44 -30.93 -19.73
N LEU A 469 -36.22 -29.60 -19.68
CA LEU A 469 -36.71 -28.78 -18.56
C LEU A 469 -38.22 -28.49 -18.60
N GLY A 470 -38.83 -28.49 -19.79
CA GLY A 470 -40.19 -27.99 -20.01
C GLY A 470 -40.31 -26.47 -19.88
N ARG A 471 -39.19 -25.75 -19.72
CA ARG A 471 -39.06 -24.29 -19.73
C ARG A 471 -37.65 -23.91 -20.19
N PRO A 472 -37.42 -22.67 -20.68
CA PRO A 472 -36.07 -22.16 -20.88
C PRO A 472 -35.27 -22.15 -19.57
N PHE A 473 -33.95 -22.28 -19.67
CA PHE A 473 -33.06 -21.99 -18.55
C PHE A 473 -33.10 -20.50 -18.19
N GLY A 474 -32.95 -20.19 -16.91
CA GLY A 474 -32.44 -18.89 -16.48
C GLY A 474 -30.93 -18.79 -16.71
N GLY A 475 -30.28 -17.74 -16.19
CA GLY A 475 -28.82 -17.74 -16.10
C GLY A 475 -28.35 -18.89 -15.21
N THR A 476 -27.56 -19.82 -15.76
CA THR A 476 -27.08 -20.99 -15.01
C THR A 476 -25.70 -20.67 -14.44
N ASN A 477 -25.52 -20.87 -13.14
CA ASN A 477 -24.27 -20.50 -12.45
C ASN A 477 -23.66 -21.66 -11.67
N GLY A 478 -24.48 -22.61 -11.21
CA GLY A 478 -24.02 -23.76 -10.46
C GLY A 478 -23.99 -25.00 -11.34
N VAL A 479 -22.92 -25.76 -11.27
CA VAL A 479 -22.80 -27.09 -11.87
C VAL A 479 -21.87 -27.95 -11.00
N ALA A 480 -22.22 -29.21 -10.81
CA ALA A 480 -21.34 -30.20 -10.20
C ALA A 480 -21.59 -31.58 -10.81
N VAL A 481 -20.58 -32.42 -10.84
CA VAL A 481 -20.75 -33.84 -11.16
C VAL A 481 -21.20 -34.56 -9.90
N ASP A 482 -22.18 -35.46 -10.05
CA ASP A 482 -22.71 -36.26 -8.95
C ASP A 482 -21.68 -37.30 -8.48
N ARG A 483 -21.92 -37.91 -7.32
CA ARG A 483 -21.02 -38.92 -6.73
C ARG A 483 -20.82 -40.16 -7.61
N ASP A 484 -21.70 -40.41 -8.58
CA ASP A 484 -21.56 -41.49 -9.56
C ASP A 484 -20.50 -41.20 -10.63
N GLY A 485 -19.96 -39.97 -10.66
CA GLY A 485 -18.93 -39.52 -11.59
C GLY A 485 -19.42 -39.29 -13.02
N ARG A 486 -20.74 -39.30 -13.25
CA ARG A 486 -21.37 -39.35 -14.58
C ARG A 486 -22.57 -38.41 -14.71
N SER A 487 -23.48 -38.43 -13.74
CA SER A 487 -24.64 -37.54 -13.71
C SER A 487 -24.20 -36.13 -13.34
N VAL A 488 -24.93 -35.12 -13.80
CA VAL A 488 -24.57 -33.71 -13.62
C VAL A 488 -25.72 -32.96 -12.95
N TRP A 489 -25.41 -32.26 -11.87
CA TRP A 489 -26.30 -31.32 -11.22
C TRP A 489 -26.09 -29.90 -11.76
N SER A 490 -27.16 -29.11 -11.85
CA SER A 490 -27.06 -27.68 -12.11
C SER A 490 -28.03 -26.85 -11.27
N ALA A 491 -27.67 -25.59 -11.10
CA ALA A 491 -28.50 -24.56 -10.48
C ALA A 491 -28.69 -23.39 -11.45
N ASP A 492 -29.94 -23.08 -11.80
CA ASP A 492 -30.28 -21.96 -12.67
C ASP A 492 -31.11 -20.89 -11.95
N ARG A 493 -30.89 -19.62 -12.32
CA ARG A 493 -31.55 -18.45 -11.72
C ARG A 493 -32.98 -18.25 -12.19
N CYS A 494 -33.68 -19.33 -12.56
CA CYS A 494 -35.04 -19.39 -13.06
C CYS A 494 -35.33 -18.46 -14.26
N SER A 495 -36.17 -18.89 -15.20
CA SER A 495 -36.54 -18.08 -16.37
C SER A 495 -37.68 -17.07 -16.07
N GLY A 496 -37.68 -16.47 -14.88
CA GLY A 496 -38.77 -15.63 -14.39
C GLY A 496 -38.89 -14.24 -15.06
N PRO A 497 -40.00 -13.51 -14.85
CA PRO A 497 -40.24 -12.19 -15.45
C PRO A 497 -39.30 -11.08 -14.94
N ILE A 498 -38.61 -11.30 -13.82
CA ILE A 498 -37.49 -10.46 -13.36
C ILE A 498 -36.20 -11.23 -13.63
N THR A 499 -35.62 -11.00 -14.80
CA THR A 499 -34.30 -11.51 -15.14
C THR A 499 -33.20 -10.61 -14.56
N PRO A 500 -32.17 -11.16 -13.90
CA PRO A 500 -31.99 -12.57 -13.48
C PRO A 500 -32.60 -12.84 -12.08
N GLY A 501 -33.18 -14.02 -11.80
CA GLY A 501 -33.58 -14.42 -10.44
C GLY A 501 -34.78 -15.36 -10.33
N CYS A 502 -34.88 -16.03 -9.18
CA CYS A 502 -35.94 -16.99 -8.85
C CYS A 502 -37.11 -16.41 -8.04
N LEU A 503 -37.15 -15.08 -7.86
CA LEU A 503 -38.26 -14.43 -7.18
C LEU A 503 -39.56 -14.51 -7.98
N GLY A 504 -40.67 -14.79 -7.31
CA GLY A 504 -42.01 -14.84 -7.92
C GLY A 504 -42.27 -16.06 -8.79
N THR A 505 -41.42 -17.08 -8.76
CA THR A 505 -41.58 -18.33 -9.50
C THR A 505 -41.54 -19.55 -8.58
N LYS A 506 -42.24 -20.61 -8.99
CA LYS A 506 -42.21 -21.94 -8.34
C LYS A 506 -41.40 -22.96 -9.15
N ALA A 507 -40.71 -22.52 -10.20
CA ALA A 507 -39.89 -23.39 -11.01
C ALA A 507 -38.71 -23.93 -10.18
N ASP A 508 -38.44 -25.23 -10.31
CA ASP A 508 -37.27 -25.87 -9.69
C ASP A 508 -35.99 -25.33 -10.33
N PRO A 509 -35.08 -24.69 -9.55
CA PRO A 509 -33.80 -24.24 -10.06
C PRO A 509 -32.72 -25.32 -10.04
N ILE A 510 -32.89 -26.36 -9.20
CA ILE A 510 -31.90 -27.44 -9.06
C ILE A 510 -32.34 -28.60 -9.92
N ASN A 511 -31.48 -29.02 -10.84
CA ASN A 511 -31.78 -30.04 -11.83
C ASN A 511 -30.66 -31.08 -11.90
N LYS A 512 -31.02 -32.36 -12.02
CA LYS A 512 -30.08 -33.46 -12.26
C LYS A 512 -30.27 -33.99 -13.68
N PHE A 513 -29.18 -34.21 -14.37
CA PHE A 513 -29.13 -34.74 -15.73
C PHE A 513 -28.33 -36.04 -15.74
N ASP A 514 -28.78 -37.01 -16.54
CA ASP A 514 -27.98 -38.18 -16.89
C ASP A 514 -26.88 -37.85 -17.93
N GLU A 515 -26.06 -38.82 -18.29
CA GLU A 515 -24.96 -38.65 -19.26
C GLU A 515 -25.39 -38.16 -20.66
N SER A 516 -26.67 -38.39 -21.02
CA SER A 516 -27.23 -37.95 -22.30
C SER A 516 -27.69 -36.49 -22.28
N GLY A 517 -27.77 -35.88 -21.09
CA GLY A 517 -28.33 -34.55 -20.90
C GLY A 517 -29.84 -34.57 -20.64
N LYS A 518 -30.45 -35.73 -20.39
CA LYS A 518 -31.86 -35.84 -20.02
C LYS A 518 -32.01 -35.58 -18.52
N ARG A 519 -32.97 -34.72 -18.16
CA ARG A 519 -33.29 -34.44 -16.76
C ARG A 519 -33.95 -35.65 -16.10
N ILE A 520 -33.42 -36.03 -14.94
CA ILE A 520 -33.85 -37.19 -14.15
C ILE A 520 -34.33 -36.82 -12.74
N ALA A 521 -34.04 -35.61 -12.27
CA ALA A 521 -34.59 -35.05 -11.03
C ALA A 521 -34.63 -33.51 -11.08
N SER A 522 -35.56 -32.91 -10.35
CA SER A 522 -35.58 -31.47 -10.07
C SER A 522 -36.23 -31.17 -8.72
N PHE A 523 -35.78 -30.11 -8.06
CA PHE A 523 -36.36 -29.61 -6.80
C PHE A 523 -35.94 -28.16 -6.51
N GLY A 524 -36.42 -27.63 -5.38
CA GLY A 524 -36.05 -26.31 -4.87
C GLY A 524 -36.96 -25.16 -5.31
N GLY A 525 -38.08 -25.46 -5.98
CA GLY A 525 -39.04 -24.47 -6.45
C GLY A 525 -39.51 -23.51 -5.36
N GLY A 526 -39.40 -22.21 -5.64
CA GLY A 526 -39.85 -21.13 -4.75
C GLY A 526 -38.96 -20.87 -3.54
N MET A 527 -37.80 -21.52 -3.41
CA MET A 527 -36.92 -21.35 -2.24
C MET A 527 -35.88 -20.24 -2.39
N PHE A 528 -35.43 -19.98 -3.61
CA PHE A 528 -34.22 -19.19 -3.87
C PHE A 528 -34.51 -17.78 -4.39
N VAL A 529 -33.57 -16.87 -4.18
CA VAL A 529 -33.53 -15.54 -4.82
C VAL A 529 -32.65 -15.59 -6.05
N TRP A 530 -31.42 -16.06 -5.87
CA TRP A 530 -30.34 -16.01 -6.82
C TRP A 530 -29.40 -17.20 -6.57
N PRO A 531 -29.84 -18.42 -6.92
CA PRO A 531 -28.99 -19.59 -6.78
C PRO A 531 -27.72 -19.38 -7.62
N HIS A 532 -26.58 -19.63 -6.99
CA HIS A 532 -25.26 -19.31 -7.54
C HIS A 532 -24.41 -20.57 -7.65
N GLY A 533 -23.62 -20.91 -6.64
CA GLY A 533 -22.77 -22.10 -6.62
C GLY A 533 -23.48 -23.39 -6.22
N LEU A 534 -22.99 -24.52 -6.74
CA LEU A 534 -23.48 -25.86 -6.42
C LEU A 534 -22.33 -26.84 -6.16
N HIS A 535 -22.39 -27.58 -5.05
CA HIS A 535 -21.42 -28.61 -4.66
C HIS A 535 -22.13 -29.92 -4.29
N VAL A 536 -21.49 -31.06 -4.51
CA VAL A 536 -21.99 -32.38 -4.09
C VAL A 536 -21.01 -32.97 -3.08
N ASP A 537 -21.48 -33.26 -1.86
CA ASP A 537 -20.64 -33.88 -0.84
C ASP A 537 -20.50 -35.39 -1.02
N ARG A 538 -19.59 -36.00 -0.26
CA ARG A 538 -19.30 -37.46 -0.33
C ARG A 538 -20.51 -38.37 -0.06
N ASP A 539 -21.53 -37.86 0.63
CA ASP A 539 -22.74 -38.61 0.95
C ASP A 539 -23.81 -38.43 -0.16
N GLY A 540 -23.51 -37.65 -1.21
CA GLY A 540 -24.39 -37.33 -2.33
C GLY A 540 -25.32 -36.14 -2.06
N ASN A 541 -25.14 -35.42 -0.97
CA ASN A 541 -25.98 -34.26 -0.67
C ASN A 541 -25.57 -33.08 -1.55
N VAL A 542 -26.57 -32.31 -1.99
CA VAL A 542 -26.38 -31.15 -2.86
C VAL A 542 -26.39 -29.88 -2.01
N TRP A 543 -25.33 -29.10 -2.10
CA TRP A 543 -25.18 -27.82 -1.42
C TRP A 543 -25.34 -26.70 -2.43
N VAL A 544 -26.21 -25.74 -2.14
CA VAL A 544 -26.52 -24.62 -3.03
C VAL A 544 -26.33 -23.31 -2.27
N ALA A 545 -25.52 -22.42 -2.82
CA ALA A 545 -25.39 -21.06 -2.33
C ALA A 545 -26.45 -20.16 -2.99
N ASP A 546 -27.27 -19.49 -2.17
CA ASP A 546 -28.23 -18.48 -2.61
C ASP A 546 -27.64 -17.09 -2.37
N SER A 547 -27.10 -16.49 -3.42
CA SER A 547 -26.38 -15.22 -3.34
C SER A 547 -27.38 -14.09 -3.09
N ARG A 548 -27.02 -13.10 -2.28
CA ARG A 548 -27.78 -11.87 -1.99
C ARG A 548 -29.19 -12.03 -1.41
N THR A 549 -29.70 -10.96 -0.81
CA THR A 549 -31.11 -10.80 -0.45
C THR A 549 -31.90 -10.16 -1.60
N PRO A 550 -33.25 -10.21 -1.58
CA PRO A 550 -34.06 -9.42 -2.48
C PRO A 550 -33.77 -7.92 -2.33
N SER A 551 -33.73 -7.19 -3.43
CA SER A 551 -33.62 -5.73 -3.44
C SER A 551 -34.95 -5.08 -3.05
N ALA A 552 -34.90 -3.80 -2.64
CA ALA A 552 -36.10 -3.04 -2.29
C ALA A 552 -37.13 -3.00 -3.44
N GLU A 553 -36.67 -2.89 -4.70
CA GLU A 553 -37.56 -2.88 -5.87
C GLU A 553 -38.20 -4.25 -6.13
N GLU A 554 -37.47 -5.34 -5.91
CA GLU A 554 -38.03 -6.69 -6.01
C GLU A 554 -39.08 -6.95 -4.92
N LEU A 555 -38.86 -6.44 -3.71
CA LEU A 555 -39.83 -6.59 -2.60
C LEU A 555 -41.12 -5.79 -2.81
N LYS A 556 -41.09 -4.68 -3.57
CA LYS A 556 -42.33 -4.00 -3.97
C LYS A 556 -43.20 -4.90 -4.85
N LYS A 557 -42.58 -5.72 -5.71
CA LYS A 557 -43.28 -6.63 -6.63
C LYS A 557 -43.64 -7.96 -5.95
N PHE A 558 -42.78 -8.46 -5.08
CA PHE A 558 -42.90 -9.74 -4.40
C PHE A 558 -42.73 -9.60 -2.87
N PRO A 559 -43.66 -8.90 -2.19
CA PRO A 559 -43.52 -8.57 -0.76
C PRO A 559 -43.47 -9.79 0.16
N GLY A 560 -44.05 -10.92 -0.27
CA GLY A 560 -44.02 -12.19 0.48
C GLY A 560 -42.66 -12.91 0.46
N GLU A 561 -41.69 -12.43 -0.31
CA GLU A 561 -40.42 -13.15 -0.54
C GLU A 561 -39.22 -12.57 0.22
N LYS A 562 -39.47 -11.67 1.20
CA LYS A 562 -38.43 -11.03 2.03
C LYS A 562 -37.54 -11.98 2.84
N ASN A 563 -38.01 -13.20 3.12
CA ASN A 563 -37.30 -14.18 3.94
C ASN A 563 -36.55 -15.23 3.08
N LYS A 564 -35.95 -14.81 1.96
CA LYS A 564 -35.18 -15.68 1.05
C LYS A 564 -33.80 -15.07 0.78
N GLY A 565 -32.83 -15.87 0.34
CA GLY A 565 -31.52 -15.38 -0.06
C GLY A 565 -30.51 -15.25 1.07
N SER A 566 -29.26 -15.03 0.69
CA SER A 566 -28.08 -14.88 1.56
C SER A 566 -27.83 -16.07 2.49
N VAL A 567 -27.99 -17.28 1.96
CA VAL A 567 -27.87 -18.55 2.70
C VAL A 567 -27.16 -19.62 1.87
N VAL A 568 -26.71 -20.69 2.53
CA VAL A 568 -26.33 -21.94 1.88
C VAL A 568 -27.27 -23.04 2.34
N VAL A 569 -27.86 -23.78 1.40
CA VAL A 569 -28.84 -24.85 1.70
C VAL A 569 -28.27 -26.21 1.30
N LYS A 570 -28.33 -27.17 2.22
CA LYS A 570 -27.99 -28.58 2.01
C LYS A 570 -29.26 -29.39 1.74
N PHE A 571 -29.28 -30.15 0.66
CA PHE A 571 -30.35 -31.07 0.28
C PHE A 571 -29.87 -32.52 0.27
N SER A 572 -30.75 -33.45 0.60
CA SER A 572 -30.55 -34.86 0.27
C SER A 572 -30.56 -35.06 -1.26
N PRO A 573 -30.05 -36.19 -1.78
CA PRO A 573 -30.13 -36.50 -3.21
C PRO A 573 -31.55 -36.45 -3.78
N GLU A 574 -32.56 -36.66 -2.95
CA GLU A 574 -34.00 -36.65 -3.28
C GLU A 574 -34.63 -35.25 -3.16
N GLY A 575 -33.87 -34.23 -2.76
CA GLY A 575 -34.35 -32.85 -2.66
C GLY A 575 -34.94 -32.44 -1.31
N LYS A 576 -34.77 -33.25 -0.25
CA LYS A 576 -35.19 -32.85 1.10
C LYS A 576 -34.17 -31.90 1.72
N VAL A 577 -34.61 -30.77 2.27
CA VAL A 577 -33.73 -29.85 3.02
C VAL A 577 -33.22 -30.54 4.29
N LEU A 578 -31.91 -30.57 4.45
CA LEU A 578 -31.21 -31.15 5.59
C LEU A 578 -30.64 -30.08 6.53
N MET A 579 -30.18 -28.97 5.97
CA MET A 579 -29.58 -27.87 6.74
C MET A 579 -29.61 -26.57 5.95
N THR A 580 -29.69 -25.45 6.66
CA THR A 580 -29.50 -24.10 6.11
C THR A 580 -28.46 -23.37 6.96
N LEU A 581 -27.41 -22.85 6.33
CA LEU A 581 -26.42 -21.97 6.96
C LEU A 581 -26.80 -20.51 6.70
N GLY A 582 -26.81 -19.71 7.76
CA GLY A 582 -27.32 -18.34 7.76
C GLY A 582 -28.86 -18.28 7.94
N THR A 583 -29.37 -17.08 8.18
CA THR A 583 -30.81 -16.82 8.29
C THR A 583 -31.35 -16.31 6.96
N PRO A 584 -32.34 -16.98 6.34
CA PRO A 584 -32.93 -16.55 5.07
C PRO A 584 -33.38 -15.09 5.09
N GLY A 585 -32.94 -14.30 4.10
CA GLY A 585 -33.26 -12.88 3.99
C GLY A 585 -32.39 -11.94 4.84
N VAL A 586 -31.39 -12.46 5.56
CA VAL A 586 -30.50 -11.65 6.40
C VAL A 586 -29.08 -11.69 5.86
N ALA A 587 -28.59 -10.56 5.38
CA ALA A 587 -27.19 -10.37 5.03
C ALA A 587 -26.38 -9.89 6.25
N GLY A 588 -25.18 -10.43 6.46
CA GLY A 588 -24.34 -10.03 7.60
C GLY A 588 -23.23 -11.01 7.97
N ASN A 589 -22.89 -11.06 9.25
CA ASN A 589 -21.81 -11.90 9.76
C ASN A 589 -22.31 -13.27 10.26
N PRO A 590 -21.50 -14.34 10.11
CA PRO A 590 -21.81 -15.64 10.69
C PRO A 590 -21.76 -15.58 12.23
N PRO A 591 -22.42 -16.53 12.93
CA PRO A 591 -23.21 -17.63 12.37
C PRO A 591 -24.61 -17.22 11.86
N GLN A 592 -25.13 -16.07 12.29
CA GLN A 592 -26.54 -15.72 12.07
C GLN A 592 -26.84 -15.35 10.61
N ALA A 593 -25.86 -14.84 9.88
CA ALA A 593 -26.04 -14.35 8.53
C ALA A 593 -24.80 -14.64 7.67
N LEU A 594 -24.98 -14.62 6.36
CA LEU A 594 -23.91 -14.66 5.37
C LEU A 594 -24.05 -13.43 4.47
N THR A 595 -22.97 -12.96 3.87
CA THR A 595 -23.00 -11.86 2.90
C THR A 595 -22.60 -12.38 1.52
N ASP A 596 -23.54 -12.38 0.58
CA ASP A 596 -23.32 -12.81 -0.81
C ASP A 596 -22.55 -14.13 -0.93
N PRO A 597 -23.05 -15.24 -0.34
CA PRO A 597 -22.38 -16.53 -0.47
C PRO A 597 -22.40 -16.96 -1.94
N THR A 598 -21.22 -17.28 -2.47
CA THR A 598 -21.02 -17.71 -3.87
C THR A 598 -20.90 -19.21 -3.99
N TYR A 599 -20.22 -19.86 -3.05
CA TYR A 599 -19.97 -21.30 -3.10
C TYR A 599 -19.83 -21.91 -1.70
N ALA A 600 -20.14 -23.21 -1.57
CA ALA A 600 -19.90 -23.99 -0.38
C ALA A 600 -19.15 -25.28 -0.72
N LEU A 601 -18.04 -25.54 -0.04
CA LEU A 601 -17.19 -26.72 -0.25
C LEU A 601 -17.10 -27.51 1.05
N THR A 602 -17.32 -28.83 0.98
CA THR A 602 -17.15 -29.71 2.15
C THR A 602 -15.75 -30.32 2.18
N ASP A 603 -15.13 -30.36 3.36
CA ASP A 603 -13.87 -31.06 3.59
C ASP A 603 -14.12 -32.57 3.59
N PRO A 604 -13.47 -33.34 2.70
CA PRO A 604 -13.72 -34.77 2.59
C PRO A 604 -13.35 -35.55 3.85
N SER A 605 -12.38 -35.06 4.64
CA SER A 605 -11.84 -35.75 5.81
C SER A 605 -12.72 -35.64 7.05
N ASN A 606 -13.32 -34.48 7.30
CA ASN A 606 -14.07 -34.22 8.53
C ASN A 606 -15.50 -33.68 8.30
N GLY A 607 -15.87 -33.33 7.07
CA GLY A 607 -17.18 -32.81 6.71
C GLY A 607 -17.41 -31.34 7.05
N ASP A 608 -16.39 -30.60 7.48
CA ASP A 608 -16.50 -29.15 7.69
C ASP A 608 -16.85 -28.44 6.38
N VAL A 609 -17.59 -27.34 6.48
CA VAL A 609 -18.13 -26.59 5.34
C VAL A 609 -17.43 -25.24 5.24
N TYR A 610 -16.85 -24.97 4.08
CA TYR A 610 -16.17 -23.72 3.75
C TYR A 610 -17.06 -22.94 2.80
N VAL A 611 -17.56 -21.79 3.24
CA VAL A 611 -18.48 -20.94 2.47
C VAL A 611 -17.73 -19.71 1.99
N ALA A 612 -17.61 -19.54 0.69
CA ALA A 612 -17.03 -18.34 0.09
C ALA A 612 -18.08 -17.22 0.04
N GLU A 613 -17.71 -16.03 0.48
CA GLU A 613 -18.60 -14.87 0.62
C GLU A 613 -17.99 -13.66 -0.10
N SER A 614 -18.65 -13.20 -1.19
CA SER A 614 -18.47 -11.94 -1.92
C SER A 614 -18.99 -12.09 -3.36
N HIS A 615 -19.91 -11.24 -3.83
CA HIS A 615 -20.34 -11.30 -5.23
C HIS A 615 -20.63 -9.93 -5.88
N THR A 616 -21.40 -9.04 -5.24
CA THR A 616 -22.23 -8.08 -6.00
C THR A 616 -21.77 -6.62 -6.05
N ASP A 617 -20.81 -6.20 -5.21
CA ASP A 617 -20.20 -4.85 -5.33
C ASP A 617 -18.75 -4.82 -4.82
N VAL A 618 -17.81 -5.03 -5.74
CA VAL A 618 -16.36 -5.03 -5.48
C VAL A 618 -15.76 -3.65 -5.26
N GLU A 619 -16.49 -2.58 -5.59
CA GLU A 619 -16.10 -1.19 -5.34
C GLU A 619 -16.67 -0.66 -4.02
N SER A 620 -17.58 -1.42 -3.40
CA SER A 620 -18.17 -1.08 -2.11
C SER A 620 -17.09 -0.84 -1.06
N PRO A 621 -17.13 0.28 -0.31
CA PRO A 621 -16.26 0.48 0.84
C PRO A 621 -16.55 -0.54 1.96
N ASN A 622 -17.68 -1.25 1.90
CA ASN A 622 -18.11 -2.26 2.86
C ASN A 622 -18.02 -3.69 2.28
N LEU A 623 -17.21 -3.90 1.24
CA LEU A 623 -17.00 -5.21 0.62
C LEU A 623 -16.63 -6.26 1.67
N VAL A 624 -17.47 -7.28 1.81
CA VAL A 624 -17.16 -8.50 2.55
C VAL A 624 -16.52 -9.48 1.59
N ALA A 625 -15.29 -9.89 1.88
CA ALA A 625 -14.56 -10.91 1.13
C ALA A 625 -13.84 -11.85 2.10
N ARG A 626 -14.40 -13.04 2.29
CA ARG A 626 -13.92 -14.03 3.26
C ARG A 626 -14.39 -15.44 2.94
N ILE A 627 -13.86 -16.41 3.68
CA ILE A 627 -14.39 -17.77 3.72
C ILE A 627 -14.86 -18.07 5.14
N SER A 628 -16.14 -18.37 5.32
CA SER A 628 -16.70 -18.75 6.62
C SER A 628 -16.72 -20.27 6.76
N VAL A 629 -16.16 -20.77 7.86
CA VAL A 629 -16.01 -22.20 8.11
C VAL A 629 -16.98 -22.65 9.20
N PHE A 630 -17.75 -23.68 8.89
CA PHE A 630 -18.69 -24.34 9.79
C PHE A 630 -18.29 -25.80 9.98
N ASP A 631 -18.63 -26.41 11.10
CA ASP A 631 -18.50 -27.86 11.24
C ASP A 631 -19.58 -28.60 10.43
N ARG A 632 -19.47 -29.93 10.36
CA ARG A 632 -20.43 -30.79 9.66
C ARG A 632 -21.89 -30.65 10.12
N ASN A 633 -22.13 -30.07 11.30
CA ASN A 633 -23.44 -29.88 11.90
C ASN A 633 -23.94 -28.43 11.78
N GLY A 634 -23.18 -27.56 11.10
CA GLY A 634 -23.54 -26.16 10.88
C GLY A 634 -23.15 -25.21 12.01
N LYS A 635 -22.34 -25.64 12.99
CA LYS A 635 -21.80 -24.72 13.98
C LYS A 635 -20.66 -23.92 13.36
N PHE A 636 -20.74 -22.59 13.44
CA PHE A 636 -19.64 -21.73 12.98
C PHE A 636 -18.37 -21.97 13.79
N LEU A 637 -17.25 -22.09 13.09
CA LEU A 637 -15.93 -22.34 13.66
C LEU A 637 -15.05 -21.10 13.58
N ARG A 638 -14.87 -20.54 12.38
CA ARG A 638 -13.93 -19.45 12.13
C ARG A 638 -14.15 -18.79 10.77
N THR A 639 -13.47 -17.67 10.55
CA THR A 639 -13.33 -17.02 9.25
C THR A 639 -11.89 -17.15 8.75
N ILE A 640 -11.72 -17.39 7.45
CA ILE A 640 -10.45 -17.38 6.74
C ILE A 640 -10.40 -16.15 5.82
N GLY A 641 -9.29 -15.43 5.90
CA GLY A 641 -9.01 -14.23 5.12
C GLY A 641 -9.83 -13.01 5.51
N ARG A 642 -9.56 -11.91 4.79
CA ARG A 642 -10.24 -10.61 4.92
C ARG A 642 -10.20 -9.89 3.58
N THR A 643 -10.98 -8.82 3.45
CA THR A 643 -10.96 -7.97 2.27
C THR A 643 -9.57 -7.36 2.05
N GLY A 644 -8.98 -7.61 0.88
CA GLY A 644 -7.65 -7.12 0.53
C GLY A 644 -7.04 -7.85 -0.68
N THR A 645 -5.80 -7.50 -1.00
CA THR A 645 -5.07 -8.02 -2.17
C THR A 645 -3.80 -8.78 -1.79
N GLY A 646 -3.43 -8.79 -0.51
CA GLY A 646 -2.25 -9.49 0.00
C GLY A 646 -2.42 -11.01 0.07
N PRO A 647 -1.36 -11.76 0.41
CA PRO A 647 -1.42 -13.21 0.62
C PRO A 647 -2.44 -13.60 1.70
N GLY A 648 -3.38 -14.49 1.37
CA GLY A 648 -4.46 -14.91 2.26
C GLY A 648 -5.60 -13.88 2.42
N GLU A 649 -5.52 -12.73 1.73
CA GLU A 649 -6.61 -11.76 1.61
C GLU A 649 -7.38 -11.98 0.31
N PHE A 650 -8.65 -11.57 0.27
CA PHE A 650 -9.51 -11.77 -0.89
C PHE A 650 -10.23 -10.48 -1.28
N ARG A 651 -10.62 -10.34 -2.55
CA ARG A 651 -11.64 -9.35 -2.96
C ARG A 651 -12.92 -10.02 -3.39
N THR A 652 -12.83 -11.18 -4.04
CA THR A 652 -14.01 -11.95 -4.42
C THR A 652 -13.66 -13.43 -4.43
N PRO A 653 -13.58 -14.09 -3.25
CA PRO A 653 -13.44 -15.53 -3.20
C PRO A 653 -14.73 -16.12 -3.79
N HIS A 654 -14.65 -16.58 -5.04
CA HIS A 654 -15.83 -16.90 -5.85
C HIS A 654 -16.10 -18.41 -5.91
N MET A 655 -15.02 -19.20 -5.88
CA MET A 655 -15.08 -20.66 -5.98
C MET A 655 -13.96 -21.29 -5.15
N LEU A 656 -14.21 -22.47 -4.60
CA LEU A 656 -13.27 -23.21 -3.76
C LEU A 656 -13.08 -24.63 -4.30
N ALA A 657 -11.88 -25.17 -4.17
CA ALA A 657 -11.58 -26.57 -4.46
C ALA A 657 -10.56 -27.15 -3.46
N TRP A 658 -10.52 -28.47 -3.35
CA TRP A 658 -9.43 -29.19 -2.69
C TRP A 658 -8.48 -29.74 -3.74
N ASP A 659 -7.17 -29.67 -3.48
CA ASP A 659 -6.20 -30.44 -4.24
C ASP A 659 -5.91 -31.80 -3.59
N SER A 660 -5.09 -32.62 -4.26
CA SER A 660 -4.73 -33.97 -3.80
C SER A 660 -3.99 -33.99 -2.46
N GLN A 661 -3.39 -32.87 -2.06
CA GLN A 661 -2.68 -32.70 -0.79
C GLN A 661 -3.60 -32.23 0.35
N GLY A 662 -4.89 -32.01 0.07
CA GLY A 662 -5.86 -31.49 1.03
C GLY A 662 -5.66 -30.00 1.35
N ARG A 663 -5.05 -29.24 0.45
CA ARG A 663 -4.90 -27.78 0.54
C ARG A 663 -6.12 -27.11 -0.07
N LEU A 664 -6.51 -25.99 0.52
CA LEU A 664 -7.65 -25.19 0.08
C LEU A 664 -7.22 -24.32 -1.09
N VAL A 665 -7.85 -24.50 -2.25
CA VAL A 665 -7.59 -23.71 -3.46
C VAL A 665 -8.76 -22.74 -3.67
N VAL A 666 -8.46 -21.45 -3.79
CA VAL A 666 -9.45 -20.36 -3.78
C VAL A 666 -9.33 -19.56 -5.06
N ALA A 667 -10.40 -19.52 -5.87
CA ALA A 667 -10.53 -18.59 -6.98
C ALA A 667 -10.91 -17.20 -6.44
N ASP A 668 -9.93 -16.30 -6.39
CA ASP A 668 -10.11 -14.92 -5.94
C ASP A 668 -10.33 -14.03 -7.17
N ARG A 669 -11.55 -14.10 -7.70
CA ARG A 669 -11.95 -13.59 -9.02
C ARG A 669 -11.49 -12.16 -9.27
N HIS A 670 -11.70 -11.26 -8.31
CA HIS A 670 -11.40 -9.85 -8.51
C HIS A 670 -9.92 -9.49 -8.36
N ASN A 671 -9.13 -10.32 -7.67
CA ASN A 671 -7.67 -10.19 -7.63
C ASN A 671 -6.98 -10.94 -8.79
N HIS A 672 -7.74 -11.54 -9.70
CA HIS A 672 -7.28 -12.27 -10.90
C HIS A 672 -6.24 -13.34 -10.57
N ARG A 673 -6.52 -14.12 -9.51
CA ARG A 673 -5.61 -15.17 -9.04
C ARG A 673 -6.34 -16.36 -8.46
N ILE A 674 -5.64 -17.48 -8.39
CA ILE A 674 -5.99 -18.66 -7.61
C ILE A 674 -5.00 -18.74 -6.45
N GLN A 675 -5.48 -18.74 -5.20
CA GLN A 675 -4.62 -18.91 -4.02
C GLN A 675 -4.66 -20.35 -3.51
N ILE A 676 -3.53 -20.84 -3.04
CA ILE A 676 -3.39 -22.13 -2.36
C ILE A 676 -3.11 -21.86 -0.89
N LEU A 677 -3.95 -22.41 -0.02
CA LEU A 677 -3.93 -22.18 1.43
C LEU A 677 -3.92 -23.53 2.17
N THR A 678 -3.46 -23.53 3.41
CA THR A 678 -3.78 -24.62 4.33
C THR A 678 -5.27 -24.61 4.69
N LYS A 679 -5.77 -25.71 5.27
CA LYS A 679 -7.16 -25.80 5.74
C LYS A 679 -7.53 -24.72 6.76
N ASP A 680 -6.58 -24.30 7.60
CA ASP A 680 -6.75 -23.24 8.59
C ASP A 680 -6.62 -21.82 8.00
N GLY A 681 -6.23 -21.69 6.72
CA GLY A 681 -6.21 -20.42 5.99
C GLY A 681 -4.83 -19.77 5.85
N LYS A 682 -3.74 -20.46 6.19
CA LYS A 682 -2.38 -19.97 5.97
C LYS A 682 -2.04 -20.01 4.49
N TYR A 683 -1.55 -18.91 3.95
CA TYR A 683 -1.11 -18.81 2.57
C TYR A 683 0.09 -19.72 2.26
N LEU A 684 0.02 -20.45 1.14
CA LEU A 684 1.07 -21.35 0.65
C LEU A 684 1.61 -20.94 -0.73
N GLY A 685 0.81 -20.26 -1.55
CA GLY A 685 1.21 -19.81 -2.89
C GLY A 685 0.00 -19.32 -3.71
N GLU A 686 0.24 -18.86 -4.93
CA GLU A 686 -0.81 -18.44 -5.85
C GLU A 686 -0.41 -18.67 -7.31
N HIS A 687 -1.42 -18.74 -8.18
CA HIS A 687 -1.30 -18.79 -9.64
C HIS A 687 -2.10 -17.66 -10.27
N ARG A 688 -1.54 -17.02 -11.30
CA ARG A 688 -2.15 -15.87 -12.03
C ARG A 688 -2.38 -16.17 -13.51
N GLU A 689 -1.97 -17.34 -13.96
CA GLU A 689 -2.01 -17.80 -15.35
C GLU A 689 -3.44 -18.16 -15.81
N PHE A 690 -4.40 -18.19 -14.88
CA PHE A 690 -5.76 -18.70 -15.07
C PHE A 690 -6.82 -17.62 -15.32
N SER A 691 -6.42 -16.37 -15.57
CA SER A 691 -7.32 -15.25 -15.84
C SER A 691 -8.21 -14.83 -14.64
N ARG A 692 -9.36 -14.20 -14.92
CA ARG A 692 -10.40 -13.79 -13.97
C ARG A 692 -11.35 -14.97 -13.69
N VAL A 693 -10.96 -15.85 -12.77
CA VAL A 693 -11.63 -17.13 -12.52
C VAL A 693 -13.00 -16.95 -11.85
N SER A 694 -14.07 -17.30 -12.56
CA SER A 694 -15.44 -17.41 -12.04
C SER A 694 -15.75 -18.86 -11.59
N GLY A 695 -15.34 -19.84 -12.39
CA GLY A 695 -15.52 -21.26 -12.08
C GLY A 695 -14.18 -21.95 -11.87
N LEU A 696 -14.09 -22.85 -10.89
CA LEU A 696 -12.87 -23.59 -10.55
C LEU A 696 -13.22 -25.04 -10.18
N THR A 697 -12.54 -25.99 -10.79
CA THR A 697 -12.52 -27.39 -10.35
C THR A 697 -11.10 -27.97 -10.50
N ILE A 698 -10.77 -29.01 -9.73
CA ILE A 698 -9.47 -29.67 -9.75
C ILE A 698 -9.70 -31.17 -9.92
N ASP A 699 -9.01 -31.78 -10.89
CA ASP A 699 -9.09 -33.23 -11.10
C ASP A 699 -8.16 -34.02 -10.16
N ARG A 700 -8.20 -35.35 -10.27
CA ARG A 700 -7.38 -36.24 -9.43
C ARG A 700 -5.88 -36.15 -9.70
N ASN A 701 -5.46 -35.50 -10.78
CA ASN A 701 -4.06 -35.32 -11.17
C ASN A 701 -3.55 -33.92 -10.80
N ASP A 702 -4.29 -33.18 -9.98
CA ASP A 702 -4.01 -31.77 -9.65
C ASP A 702 -3.94 -30.88 -10.90
N LEU A 703 -4.82 -31.12 -11.88
CA LEU A 703 -5.07 -30.19 -12.96
C LEU A 703 -6.23 -29.27 -12.58
N ILE A 704 -5.94 -27.97 -12.49
CA ILE A 704 -6.92 -26.90 -12.36
C ILE A 704 -7.66 -26.78 -13.69
N TYR A 705 -8.98 -26.63 -13.63
CA TYR A 705 -9.83 -26.16 -14.72
C TYR A 705 -10.53 -24.88 -14.26
N ALA A 706 -10.19 -23.75 -14.87
CA ALA A 706 -10.65 -22.44 -14.48
C ALA A 706 -11.43 -21.78 -15.62
N ALA A 707 -12.68 -21.42 -15.37
CA ALA A 707 -13.54 -20.72 -16.33
C ALA A 707 -13.54 -19.21 -16.06
N ASP A 708 -13.30 -18.43 -17.11
CA ASP A 708 -13.42 -16.98 -17.12
C ASP A 708 -14.63 -16.56 -17.96
N SER A 709 -15.63 -16.02 -17.28
CA SER A 709 -16.91 -15.60 -17.87
C SER A 709 -17.00 -14.10 -18.18
N GLU A 710 -16.02 -13.30 -17.77
CA GLU A 710 -16.21 -11.85 -17.65
C GLU A 710 -15.09 -10.99 -18.20
N SER A 711 -13.91 -11.54 -18.47
CA SER A 711 -12.82 -10.72 -19.02
C SER A 711 -13.25 -10.09 -20.35
N ASP A 712 -13.01 -8.79 -20.47
CA ASP A 712 -13.32 -7.97 -21.63
C ASP A 712 -12.33 -6.80 -21.71
N GLY A 713 -12.51 -5.88 -22.65
CA GLY A 713 -11.60 -4.72 -22.81
C GLY A 713 -11.52 -3.80 -21.58
N LYS A 714 -12.47 -3.89 -20.63
CA LYS A 714 -12.51 -3.12 -19.38
C LYS A 714 -12.17 -3.98 -18.16
N ARG A 715 -12.70 -5.19 -18.09
CA ARG A 715 -12.55 -6.13 -16.98
C ARG A 715 -11.40 -7.08 -17.30
N HIS A 716 -10.29 -6.95 -16.58
CA HIS A 716 -9.05 -7.70 -16.82
C HIS A 716 -8.51 -7.57 -18.27
N PRO A 717 -8.14 -6.35 -18.70
CA PRO A 717 -7.75 -6.08 -20.08
C PRO A 717 -6.62 -6.97 -20.58
N GLY A 718 -6.69 -7.36 -21.86
CA GLY A 718 -5.71 -8.25 -22.50
C GLY A 718 -6.01 -9.74 -22.31
N TRP A 719 -6.84 -10.12 -21.34
CA TRP A 719 -7.33 -11.48 -21.17
C TRP A 719 -8.63 -11.71 -21.93
N ARG A 720 -8.82 -12.93 -22.44
CA ARG A 720 -10.07 -13.37 -23.09
C ARG A 720 -10.82 -14.36 -22.21
N ARG A 721 -12.16 -14.33 -22.27
CA ARG A 721 -13.03 -15.39 -21.74
C ARG A 721 -12.59 -16.74 -22.27
N GLY A 722 -12.92 -17.81 -21.55
CA GLY A 722 -12.52 -19.16 -21.92
C GLY A 722 -12.23 -20.03 -20.71
N ILE A 723 -11.92 -21.29 -20.96
CA ILE A 723 -11.52 -22.24 -19.92
C ILE A 723 -10.03 -22.50 -20.06
N ARG A 724 -9.30 -22.38 -18.96
CA ARG A 724 -7.86 -22.64 -18.87
C ARG A 724 -7.63 -23.85 -17.99
N ALA A 725 -6.81 -24.79 -18.44
CA ALA A 725 -6.40 -25.91 -17.61
C ALA A 725 -4.87 -26.04 -17.51
N GLY A 726 -4.40 -26.29 -16.29
CA GLY A 726 -2.98 -26.24 -15.92
C GLY A 726 -2.72 -26.84 -14.54
N SER A 727 -1.46 -27.05 -14.19
CA SER A 727 -1.11 -27.79 -12.96
C SER A 727 -1.23 -26.93 -11.71
N VAL A 728 -1.77 -27.48 -10.62
CA VAL A 728 -1.78 -26.84 -9.28
C VAL A 728 -0.36 -26.64 -8.75
N LYS A 729 0.60 -27.44 -9.18
CA LYS A 729 1.97 -27.43 -8.62
C LYS A 729 2.77 -26.21 -9.08
N ASP A 730 2.68 -25.86 -10.35
CA ASP A 730 3.53 -24.86 -11.00
C ASP A 730 2.76 -23.79 -11.77
N GLY A 731 1.42 -23.84 -11.78
CA GLY A 731 0.57 -22.84 -12.43
C GLY A 731 0.58 -22.90 -13.95
N LYS A 732 1.34 -23.84 -14.55
CA LYS A 732 1.54 -23.89 -15.98
C LYS A 732 0.26 -24.31 -16.69
N VAL A 733 -0.35 -23.35 -17.41
CA VAL A 733 -1.50 -23.59 -18.29
C VAL A 733 -1.03 -24.27 -19.58
N THR A 734 -1.63 -25.41 -19.89
CA THR A 734 -1.33 -26.20 -21.10
C THR A 734 -2.52 -26.28 -22.05
N ILE A 735 -3.73 -26.13 -21.52
CA ILE A 735 -4.98 -26.19 -22.29
C ILE A 735 -5.67 -24.84 -22.21
N VAL A 736 -6.08 -24.31 -23.35
CA VAL A 736 -6.92 -23.13 -23.45
C VAL A 736 -8.07 -23.43 -24.39
N ILE A 737 -9.27 -23.53 -23.83
CA ILE A 737 -10.51 -23.68 -24.59
C ILE A 737 -11.06 -22.27 -24.81
N PRO A 738 -11.11 -21.78 -26.06
CA PRO A 738 -11.65 -20.46 -26.35
C PRO A 738 -13.13 -20.39 -25.96
N PRO A 739 -13.66 -19.17 -25.75
CA PRO A 739 -15.08 -19.03 -25.53
C PRO A 739 -15.79 -19.45 -26.82
N HIS A 740 -16.91 -20.16 -26.70
CA HIS A 740 -17.67 -20.53 -27.89
C HIS A 740 -18.38 -19.30 -28.45
N GLN A 741 -18.59 -19.28 -29.77
CA GLN A 741 -19.22 -18.15 -30.43
C GLN A 741 -20.68 -18.00 -30.01
N THR A 742 -21.07 -16.75 -29.82
CA THR A 742 -22.43 -16.33 -29.48
C THR A 742 -22.77 -15.11 -30.33
N GLU A 743 -24.01 -14.62 -30.27
CA GLU A 743 -24.37 -13.35 -30.92
C GLU A 743 -23.62 -12.13 -30.34
N GLY A 744 -23.06 -12.27 -29.11
CA GLY A 744 -22.23 -11.26 -28.47
C GLY A 744 -20.73 -11.39 -28.85
N PRO A 745 -19.99 -10.26 -28.92
CA PRO A 745 -18.61 -10.20 -29.40
C PRO A 745 -17.58 -10.94 -28.53
N ASP A 746 -17.86 -11.12 -27.24
CA ASP A 746 -16.92 -11.70 -26.27
C ASP A 746 -17.03 -13.23 -26.14
N GLY A 747 -18.06 -13.84 -26.72
CA GLY A 747 -18.39 -15.26 -26.53
C GLY A 747 -18.76 -15.64 -25.09
N ALA A 748 -18.92 -16.94 -24.84
CA ALA A 748 -19.25 -17.49 -23.52
C ALA A 748 -18.41 -18.73 -23.16
N ALA A 749 -18.15 -18.93 -21.87
CA ALA A 749 -17.27 -20.00 -21.36
C ALA A 749 -17.73 -20.59 -20.01
N GLY A 750 -18.91 -20.17 -19.52
CA GLY A 750 -19.49 -20.57 -18.25
C GLY A 750 -18.98 -19.82 -17.00
N GLU A 751 -19.88 -19.66 -16.02
CA GLU A 751 -19.64 -19.13 -14.67
C GLU A 751 -19.25 -20.23 -13.68
N GLY A 752 -19.95 -21.37 -13.71
CA GLY A 752 -19.61 -22.57 -12.95
C GLY A 752 -18.99 -23.62 -13.86
N ILE A 753 -18.08 -24.44 -13.32
CA ILE A 753 -17.41 -25.50 -14.06
C ILE A 753 -17.32 -26.78 -13.22
N ALA A 754 -17.52 -27.93 -13.86
CA ALA A 754 -17.33 -29.24 -13.26
C ALA A 754 -16.67 -30.18 -14.27
N ILE A 755 -15.99 -31.21 -13.78
CA ILE A 755 -15.32 -32.22 -14.62
C ILE A 755 -15.74 -33.63 -14.18
N ASP A 756 -16.08 -34.48 -15.14
CA ASP A 756 -16.45 -35.88 -14.88
C ASP A 756 -15.24 -36.83 -14.89
N ALA A 757 -15.48 -38.09 -14.55
CA ALA A 757 -14.42 -39.10 -14.50
C ALA A 757 -13.79 -39.42 -15.88
N ALA A 758 -14.46 -39.09 -16.99
CA ALA A 758 -13.95 -39.24 -18.34
C ALA A 758 -13.16 -37.99 -18.81
N GLY A 759 -13.11 -36.94 -18.00
CA GLY A 759 -12.44 -35.69 -18.31
C GLY A 759 -13.27 -34.75 -19.18
N ASN A 760 -14.58 -34.97 -19.32
CA ASN A 760 -15.49 -34.02 -19.95
C ASN A 760 -15.78 -32.87 -18.99
N ILE A 761 -15.81 -31.66 -19.54
CA ILE A 761 -16.09 -30.45 -18.77
C ILE A 761 -17.54 -30.05 -18.98
N PHE A 762 -18.21 -29.65 -17.91
CA PHE A 762 -19.55 -29.09 -17.92
C PHE A 762 -19.48 -27.66 -17.41
N ALA A 763 -19.98 -26.71 -18.20
CA ALA A 763 -19.97 -25.30 -17.87
C ALA A 763 -21.40 -24.76 -17.75
N ALA A 764 -21.68 -24.06 -16.66
CA ALA A 764 -22.95 -23.39 -16.39
C ALA A 764 -22.94 -21.99 -16.99
N GLU A 765 -23.84 -21.70 -17.92
CA GLU A 765 -23.82 -20.46 -18.69
C GLU A 765 -24.81 -19.43 -18.15
N ALA A 766 -24.30 -18.34 -17.57
CA ALA A 766 -25.17 -17.29 -17.02
C ALA A 766 -25.75 -16.38 -18.12
N THR A 767 -24.94 -16.03 -19.12
CA THR A 767 -25.33 -15.07 -20.17
C THR A 767 -26.13 -15.73 -21.28
N VAL A 768 -25.60 -16.82 -21.84
CA VAL A 768 -26.26 -17.57 -22.92
C VAL A 768 -27.25 -18.62 -22.44
N ARG A 769 -27.30 -18.86 -21.11
CA ARG A 769 -28.22 -19.78 -20.45
C ARG A 769 -27.92 -21.25 -20.78
N GLY A 770 -28.30 -22.13 -19.87
CA GLY A 770 -28.13 -23.58 -20.01
C GLY A 770 -26.74 -24.12 -19.66
N LEU A 771 -26.51 -25.36 -20.10
CA LEU A 771 -25.28 -26.13 -19.85
C LEU A 771 -24.54 -26.39 -21.16
N THR A 772 -23.25 -26.08 -21.17
CA THR A 772 -22.32 -26.46 -22.24
C THR A 772 -21.52 -27.68 -21.79
N LYS A 773 -21.43 -28.71 -22.64
CA LYS A 773 -20.54 -29.86 -22.43
C LYS A 773 -19.34 -29.76 -23.39
N PHE A 774 -18.13 -29.89 -22.86
CA PHE A 774 -16.90 -29.99 -23.63
C PHE A 774 -16.41 -31.44 -23.54
N VAL A 775 -16.43 -32.14 -24.67
CA VAL A 775 -16.02 -33.54 -24.78
C VAL A 775 -14.57 -33.60 -25.18
N ARG A 776 -13.78 -34.37 -24.43
CA ARG A 776 -12.37 -34.59 -24.77
C ARG A 776 -12.28 -35.45 -26.04
N ASN A 777 -11.53 -34.99 -27.03
CA ASN A 777 -11.28 -35.70 -28.29
C ASN A 777 -10.43 -36.96 -28.10
#